data_AF-A0A352WBS4-F1
#
_entry.id   AF-A0A352WBS4-F1
#
_cell.length_a   1.000
_cell.length_b   1.000
_cell.length_c   1.000
_cell.angle_alpha   90.00
_cell.angle_beta   90.00
_cell.angle_gamma   90.00
#
_symmetry.space_group_name_H-M   'P 1'
#
loop_
_entity.id
_entity.type
_entity.pdbx_description
1 polymer ?
#
loop_
_entity_poly.entity_id
_entity_poly.type
_entity_poly.pdbx_seq_one_letter_code
_entity_poly.pdbx_strand_id
1 'polypeptide(L)'
;MSMMELFGKQVLVFDGAIGTQLQSMGLPAGLCPDIWCLDNPEAVRLVHQQYVAAGAQILQTNTTGASPLRLEHYGLRHKTRELNLAAVRLARETAGNQALVAGSVAALGTLIEPLGPISFDQAYEIFAEQVKALAEGAPDFIILETFIDLNELRAALLASKDFAPGIKIIAQISLDHSGRTITGTDPQSAGLVLQSLGADAIGFNCSSGPEVYLSAVAELAKVVGVPVSVQPNAGIPHLNSAGQTIFPLGPEDFASFGPKLVGAGAALVGGCCGTTPQHIRLLRNAVEGLIPGDGTGTCSGGTAGAGRAVTGLASRSQAVLFTEAAGPVIIGERINPTGRKQLAEDIRRGSFAVVRRDAKAQVAAGAQILDVNVGVPLIDEPAAMRGAVLAVQEAVVTPLCLDSADPKALAAGLKAFSGKALVNSFSLEPGKAEAVLPVAKRYGAAVIGLTIAEGGLPTTARERLEIAGRLVERAASYGIPRQDVIIDPLALAAGAQPEQVRETLQAIGLIKSELGCRTSLGISNISFGMPNRGFLNAAFLTMALAAGLDLAIINPLDERIMDTIRAAQVLLNQEGSARRYISIVGAKKLVHNAAVVTAAVPPSTSAVSAPIVTASKNTAAQDSVRRALYDAVMEGDQGGIIVIIDAALTQGIAPMAIVDGCLIPALDEVGRLYAQGIYFLPQLMQSASAMKSAMARLQPELKDVRAVDGQGTVVLATVQGDIHDIGKSIVALLLENHGFRVIDLGCDVSARDILAGARAHQADLVALSALMTTTMPHMKEVIDLFASEKYDCPVLIGGAATTGAFAQEIGAAGYGNDAHEAVREVRRLLSGNKNKGTS
;
A
#
# COMPACT_ATOMS: atom_id res chain seq x y z
N MET A 1 16.87 29.08 -15.08
CA MET A 1 16.22 27.99 -15.85
C MET A 1 15.32 27.24 -14.90
N SER A 2 14.10 26.91 -15.30
CA SER A 2 13.17 26.11 -14.49
C SER A 2 13.52 24.61 -14.55
N MET A 3 13.14 23.79 -13.56
CA MET A 3 13.36 22.33 -13.58
C MET A 3 12.90 21.69 -14.88
N MET A 4 11.72 22.09 -15.35
CA MET A 4 11.08 21.53 -16.54
C MET A 4 11.86 21.87 -17.81
N GLU A 5 12.61 22.98 -17.82
CA GLU A 5 13.51 23.31 -18.93
C GLU A 5 14.77 22.44 -18.95
N LEU A 6 15.14 21.87 -17.79
CA LEU A 6 16.32 21.01 -17.61
C LEU A 6 15.99 19.52 -17.74
N PHE A 7 14.76 19.13 -17.41
CA PHE A 7 14.28 17.75 -17.57
C PHE A 7 14.31 17.28 -19.01
N GLY A 8 14.83 16.06 -19.21
CA GLY A 8 15.00 15.45 -20.53
C GLY A 8 16.18 15.98 -21.35
N LYS A 9 16.95 16.97 -20.85
CA LYS A 9 18.16 17.47 -21.51
C LYS A 9 19.45 16.99 -20.84
N GLN A 10 19.40 16.71 -19.55
CA GLN A 10 20.51 16.17 -18.76
C GLN A 10 19.97 15.50 -17.49
N VAL A 11 20.79 14.66 -16.87
CA VAL A 11 20.56 14.17 -15.51
C VAL A 11 20.84 15.28 -14.51
N LEU A 12 19.95 15.48 -13.53
CA LEU A 12 20.21 16.40 -12.41
C LEU A 12 20.64 15.64 -11.16
N VAL A 13 21.58 16.22 -10.43
CA VAL A 13 22.17 15.61 -9.24
C VAL A 13 21.73 16.36 -7.97
N PHE A 14 21.05 15.66 -7.08
CA PHE A 14 20.74 16.10 -5.71
C PHE A 14 21.98 16.07 -4.81
N ASP A 15 21.88 16.71 -3.66
CA ASP A 15 22.83 16.58 -2.57
C ASP A 15 22.76 15.18 -1.91
N GLY A 16 23.50 15.04 -0.80
CA GLY A 16 23.54 13.84 0.02
C GLY A 16 22.87 14.04 1.37
N ALA A 17 23.17 13.15 2.33
CA ALA A 17 22.62 13.27 3.67
C ALA A 17 22.97 14.60 4.36
N ILE A 18 22.00 15.23 5.02
CA ILE A 18 22.23 16.39 5.90
C ILE A 18 22.43 15.93 7.34
N GLY A 19 21.54 15.06 7.85
CA GLY A 19 21.56 14.62 9.24
C GLY A 19 22.91 14.01 9.67
N THR A 20 23.43 13.04 8.90
CA THR A 20 24.73 12.42 9.22
C THR A 20 25.92 13.38 9.06
N GLN A 21 25.82 14.40 8.20
CA GLN A 21 26.84 15.45 8.11
C GLN A 21 26.81 16.35 9.34
N LEU A 22 25.63 16.76 9.82
CA LEU A 22 25.49 17.54 11.05
C LEU A 22 25.99 16.77 12.27
N GLN A 23 25.77 15.45 12.33
CA GLN A 23 26.36 14.61 13.38
C GLN A 23 27.88 14.62 13.35
N SER A 24 28.50 14.54 12.17
CA SER A 24 29.96 14.66 12.04
C SER A 24 30.49 16.03 12.48
N MET A 25 29.63 17.05 12.47
CA MET A 25 29.90 18.41 12.96
C MET A 25 29.53 18.61 14.44
N GLY A 26 29.15 17.54 15.15
CA GLY A 26 28.91 17.56 16.59
C GLY A 26 27.44 17.68 17.02
N LEU A 27 26.47 17.42 16.13
CA LEU A 27 25.05 17.31 16.53
C LEU A 27 24.89 16.14 17.53
N PRO A 28 24.49 16.41 18.78
CA PRO A 28 24.26 15.37 19.77
C PRO A 28 23.17 14.39 19.30
N ALA A 29 23.36 13.11 19.63
CA ALA A 29 22.35 12.09 19.40
C ALA A 29 21.05 12.44 20.13
N GLY A 30 19.93 12.19 19.45
CA GLY A 30 18.58 12.43 19.95
C GLY A 30 18.07 13.86 19.99
N LEU A 31 18.86 14.84 19.52
CA LEU A 31 18.32 16.18 19.26
C LEU A 31 17.67 16.26 17.88
N CYS A 32 16.63 17.10 17.77
CA CYS A 32 16.00 17.45 16.49
C CYS A 32 17.03 18.12 15.57
N PRO A 33 17.43 17.51 14.43
CA PRO A 33 18.41 18.12 13.53
C PRO A 33 17.88 19.41 12.89
N ASP A 34 16.57 19.52 12.69
CA ASP A 34 15.92 20.64 12.04
C ASP A 34 16.09 21.96 12.82
N ILE A 35 16.18 21.90 14.16
CA ILE A 35 16.29 23.11 15.01
C ILE A 35 17.61 23.87 14.78
N TRP A 36 18.63 23.20 14.24
CA TRP A 36 19.90 23.83 13.91
C TRP A 36 19.78 24.89 12.82
N CYS A 37 18.70 24.90 12.04
CA CYS A 37 18.38 26.03 11.16
C CYS A 37 18.21 27.36 11.93
N LEU A 38 17.85 27.31 13.20
CA LEU A 38 17.72 28.46 14.09
C LEU A 38 18.91 28.58 15.05
N ASP A 39 19.28 27.48 15.71
CA ASP A 39 20.25 27.51 16.81
C ASP A 39 21.70 27.47 16.31
N ASN A 40 21.97 26.83 15.17
CA ASN A 40 23.32 26.66 14.60
C ASN A 40 23.34 26.83 13.05
N PRO A 41 22.86 27.97 12.51
CA PRO A 41 22.65 28.15 11.07
C PRO A 41 23.92 28.04 10.24
N GLU A 42 25.09 28.38 10.79
CA GLU A 42 26.37 28.28 10.09
C GLU A 42 26.76 26.82 9.79
N ALA A 43 26.44 25.87 10.67
CA ALA A 43 26.70 24.46 10.43
C ALA A 43 25.86 23.93 9.25
N VAL A 44 24.58 24.29 9.22
CA VAL A 44 23.67 23.95 8.11
C VAL A 44 24.15 24.60 6.80
N ARG A 45 24.54 25.87 6.84
CA ARG A 45 25.13 26.58 5.68
C ARG A 45 26.39 25.88 5.18
N LEU A 46 27.28 25.46 6.07
CA LEU A 46 28.51 24.76 5.70
C LEU A 46 28.23 23.44 4.99
N VAL A 47 27.26 22.65 5.47
CA VAL A 47 26.84 21.41 4.80
C VAL A 47 26.35 21.70 3.37
N HIS A 48 25.47 22.69 3.20
CA HIS A 48 25.00 23.09 1.86
C HIS A 48 26.15 23.56 0.96
N GLN A 49 27.09 24.36 1.48
CA GLN A 49 28.25 24.83 0.73
C GLN A 49 29.14 23.68 0.25
N GLN A 50 29.34 22.67 1.09
CA GLN A 50 30.10 21.48 0.74
C GLN A 50 29.44 20.69 -0.40
N TYR A 51 28.11 20.57 -0.40
CA TYR A 51 27.38 19.90 -1.49
C TYR A 51 27.37 20.70 -2.79
N VAL A 52 27.21 22.02 -2.74
CA VAL A 52 27.38 22.88 -3.94
C VAL A 52 28.79 22.73 -4.51
N ALA A 53 29.82 22.76 -3.66
CA ALA A 53 31.22 22.56 -4.07
C ALA A 53 31.51 21.12 -4.56
N ALA A 54 30.65 20.15 -4.25
CA ALA A 54 30.69 18.80 -4.80
C ALA A 54 30.00 18.69 -6.17
N GLY A 55 29.26 19.71 -6.61
CA GLY A 55 28.53 19.71 -7.87
C GLY A 55 27.06 19.28 -7.76
N ALA A 56 26.49 19.29 -6.56
CA ALA A 56 25.04 19.16 -6.39
C ALA A 56 24.33 20.32 -7.10
N GLN A 57 23.32 19.99 -7.89
CA GLN A 57 22.49 20.95 -8.63
C GLN A 57 21.14 21.20 -7.95
N ILE A 58 20.79 20.38 -6.97
CA ILE A 58 19.59 20.53 -6.15
C ILE A 58 20.01 20.31 -4.69
N LEU A 59 19.67 21.25 -3.81
CA LEU A 59 19.86 21.14 -2.37
C LEU A 59 18.53 20.88 -1.69
N GLN A 60 18.47 19.91 -0.79
CA GLN A 60 17.31 19.70 0.08
C GLN A 60 17.41 20.62 1.30
N THR A 61 16.29 21.18 1.76
CA THR A 61 16.27 21.93 3.02
C THR A 61 16.41 20.99 4.22
N ASN A 62 17.04 21.45 5.29
CA ASN A 62 17.09 20.73 6.58
C ASN A 62 15.74 20.84 7.31
N THR A 63 14.71 20.22 6.74
CA THR A 63 13.32 20.23 7.20
C THR A 63 12.66 18.84 7.20
N THR A 64 13.47 17.78 7.09
CA THR A 64 12.98 16.41 7.04
C THR A 64 12.07 16.12 8.22
N GLY A 65 12.38 16.58 9.45
CA GLY A 65 11.59 16.41 10.67
C GLY A 65 10.69 17.59 11.06
N ALA A 66 10.64 18.64 10.23
CA ALA A 66 10.02 19.92 10.56
C ALA A 66 8.49 19.99 10.44
N SER A 67 7.79 18.88 10.66
CA SER A 67 6.31 18.84 10.69
C SER A 67 5.78 19.09 12.11
N PRO A 68 4.56 19.64 12.28
CA PRO A 68 4.01 19.95 13.59
C PRO A 68 4.03 18.77 14.57
N LEU A 69 3.64 17.58 14.09
CA LEU A 69 3.57 16.37 14.91
C LEU A 69 4.95 15.89 15.35
N ARG A 70 5.94 15.92 14.45
CA ARG A 70 7.31 15.50 14.82
C ARG A 70 7.99 16.52 15.73
N LEU A 71 7.81 17.81 15.46
CA LEU A 71 8.31 18.88 16.31
C LEU A 71 7.67 18.89 17.70
N GLU A 72 6.43 18.41 17.85
CA GLU A 72 5.76 18.30 19.15
C GLU A 72 6.53 17.42 20.14
N HIS A 73 7.18 16.35 19.67
CA HIS A 73 7.99 15.46 20.50
C HIS A 73 9.17 16.19 21.16
N TYR A 74 9.69 17.22 20.49
CA TYR A 74 10.77 18.05 21.01
C TYR A 74 10.27 19.32 21.73
N GLY A 75 8.94 19.49 21.89
CA GLY A 75 8.34 20.73 22.41
C GLY A 75 8.45 21.92 21.45
N LEU A 76 8.73 21.67 20.17
CA LEU A 76 9.04 22.67 19.15
C LEU A 76 7.89 22.92 18.15
N ARG A 77 6.70 22.35 18.35
CA ARG A 77 5.55 22.53 17.46
C ARG A 77 5.22 24.00 17.14
N HIS A 78 5.39 24.90 18.11
CA HIS A 78 5.17 26.33 17.92
C HIS A 78 6.19 27.00 16.98
N LYS A 79 7.32 26.34 16.70
CA LYS A 79 8.38 26.81 15.79
C LYS A 79 8.24 26.27 14.37
N THR A 80 7.22 25.47 14.03
CA THR A 80 7.05 24.86 12.69
C THR A 80 7.28 25.87 11.56
N ARG A 81 6.56 27.00 11.60
CA ARG A 81 6.66 28.00 10.54
C ARG A 81 8.03 28.66 10.46
N GLU A 82 8.55 29.12 11.60
CA GLU A 82 9.85 29.82 11.69
C GLU A 82 11.00 28.94 11.19
N LEU A 83 11.01 27.67 11.61
CA LEU A 83 12.04 26.71 11.27
C LEU A 83 12.07 26.43 9.76
N ASN A 84 10.91 26.12 9.17
CA ASN A 84 10.82 25.83 7.72
C ASN A 84 11.25 27.05 6.88
N LEU A 85 10.86 28.27 7.27
CA LEU A 85 11.30 29.50 6.60
C LEU A 85 12.81 29.72 6.70
N ALA A 86 13.39 29.53 7.90
CA ALA A 86 14.83 29.66 8.10
C ALA A 86 15.62 28.65 7.26
N ALA A 87 15.16 27.41 7.19
CA ALA A 87 15.80 26.36 6.41
C ALA A 87 15.79 26.68 4.90
N VAL A 88 14.65 27.13 4.35
CA VAL A 88 14.57 27.54 2.94
C VAL A 88 15.51 28.73 2.67
N ARG A 89 15.54 29.73 3.57
CA ARG A 89 16.46 30.88 3.45
C ARG A 89 17.92 30.44 3.40
N LEU A 90 18.37 29.58 4.32
CA LEU A 90 19.75 29.11 4.38
C LEU A 90 20.16 28.34 3.11
N ALA A 91 19.31 27.44 2.64
CA ALA A 91 19.54 26.71 1.39
C ALA A 91 19.59 27.67 0.19
N ARG A 92 18.68 28.65 0.12
CA ARG A 92 18.60 29.64 -0.96
C ARG A 92 19.81 30.56 -1.01
N GLU A 93 20.23 31.10 0.14
CA GLU A 93 21.44 31.94 0.25
C GLU A 93 22.69 31.18 -0.22
N THR A 94 22.77 29.89 0.10
CA THR A 94 23.91 29.04 -0.25
C THR A 94 23.90 28.61 -1.71
N ALA A 95 22.73 28.26 -2.23
CA ALA A 95 22.55 27.80 -3.60
C ALA A 95 22.90 28.90 -4.62
N GLY A 96 22.52 30.16 -4.34
CA GLY A 96 22.70 31.28 -5.26
C GLY A 96 22.12 30.94 -6.64
N ASN A 97 22.95 31.04 -7.68
CA ASN A 97 22.59 30.64 -9.05
C ASN A 97 23.18 29.27 -9.45
N GLN A 98 23.81 28.55 -8.52
CA GLN A 98 24.55 27.31 -8.79
C GLN A 98 23.69 26.05 -8.61
N ALA A 99 22.69 26.12 -7.72
CA ALA A 99 21.79 25.01 -7.42
C ALA A 99 20.35 25.50 -7.25
N LEU A 100 19.41 24.55 -7.37
CA LEU A 100 18.00 24.72 -7.03
C LEU A 100 17.76 24.29 -5.58
N VAL A 101 16.67 24.72 -4.96
CA VAL A 101 16.29 24.40 -3.58
C VAL A 101 14.99 23.59 -3.56
N ALA A 102 15.03 22.42 -2.92
CA ALA A 102 13.88 21.57 -2.67
C ALA A 102 13.49 21.62 -1.18
N GLY A 103 12.26 22.09 -0.90
CA GLY A 103 11.67 22.02 0.43
C GLY A 103 11.36 20.58 0.80
N SER A 104 12.06 20.01 1.78
CA SER A 104 11.87 18.63 2.24
C SER A 104 10.69 18.50 3.20
N VAL A 105 9.84 17.51 2.94
CA VAL A 105 8.76 17.04 3.83
C VAL A 105 8.86 15.52 3.88
N ALA A 106 8.92 14.93 5.08
CA ALA A 106 8.92 13.47 5.22
C ALA A 106 7.71 12.95 6.02
N ALA A 107 7.57 11.61 6.05
CA ALA A 107 6.53 10.91 6.80
C ALA A 107 6.44 11.36 8.27
N LEU A 108 5.24 11.36 8.84
CA LEU A 108 4.93 11.84 10.19
C LEU A 108 5.54 11.00 11.31
N GLY A 109 6.05 9.80 10.99
CA GLY A 109 6.61 8.85 11.96
C GLY A 109 5.56 7.94 12.60
N THR A 110 4.29 8.05 12.19
CA THR A 110 3.18 7.18 12.63
C THR A 110 2.31 6.78 11.45
N LEU A 111 1.63 5.64 11.55
CA LEU A 111 0.69 5.18 10.52
C LEU A 111 -0.61 5.99 10.59
N ILE A 112 -1.27 6.13 9.44
CA ILE A 112 -2.60 6.74 9.33
C ILE A 112 -3.69 5.67 9.13
N GLU A 113 -4.95 6.05 9.29
CA GLU A 113 -6.10 5.15 9.12
C GLU A 113 -6.04 4.41 7.76
N PRO A 114 -6.43 3.10 7.74
CA PRO A 114 -6.94 2.32 8.89
C PRO A 114 -5.85 1.67 9.75
N LEU A 115 -4.56 1.87 9.43
CA LEU A 115 -3.45 1.19 10.10
C LEU A 115 -2.99 1.90 11.37
N GLY A 116 -3.29 3.19 11.52
CA GLY A 116 -2.94 3.94 12.71
C GLY A 116 -4.02 4.94 13.13
N PRO A 117 -3.75 5.71 14.20
CA PRO A 117 -4.77 6.48 14.91
C PRO A 117 -5.11 7.83 14.25
N ILE A 118 -4.28 8.27 13.31
CA ILE A 118 -4.46 9.56 12.62
C ILE A 118 -5.32 9.35 11.38
N SER A 119 -6.44 10.06 11.27
CA SER A 119 -7.26 10.06 10.07
C SER A 119 -6.55 10.71 8.88
N PHE A 120 -6.97 10.37 7.66
CA PHE A 120 -6.44 10.99 6.44
C PHE A 120 -6.54 12.53 6.48
N ASP A 121 -7.64 13.07 7.01
CA ASP A 121 -7.86 14.51 7.09
C ASP A 121 -6.94 15.18 8.12
N GLN A 122 -6.68 14.54 9.26
CA GLN A 122 -5.70 15.03 10.22
C GLN A 122 -4.29 15.04 9.64
N ALA A 123 -3.88 13.96 8.94
CA ALA A 123 -2.59 13.91 8.27
C ALA A 123 -2.45 15.02 7.22
N TYR A 124 -3.49 15.21 6.40
CA TYR A 124 -3.56 16.31 5.42
C TYR A 124 -3.36 17.68 6.08
N GLU A 125 -4.02 17.97 7.20
CA GLU A 125 -3.88 19.27 7.88
C GLU A 125 -2.49 19.44 8.51
N ILE A 126 -1.88 18.38 9.04
CA ILE A 126 -0.51 18.42 9.58
C ILE A 126 0.49 18.74 8.46
N PHE A 127 0.37 18.08 7.30
CA PHE A 127 1.20 18.40 6.14
C PHE A 127 0.94 19.80 5.59
N ALA A 128 -0.32 20.23 5.58
CA ALA A 128 -0.71 21.56 5.13
C ALA A 128 0.00 22.68 5.92
N GLU A 129 0.13 22.53 7.24
CA GLU A 129 0.83 23.52 8.08
C GLU A 129 2.31 23.67 7.66
N GLN A 130 3.02 22.55 7.48
CA GLN A 130 4.43 22.57 7.04
C GLN A 130 4.58 23.12 5.61
N VAL A 131 3.74 22.63 4.69
CA VAL A 131 3.75 23.04 3.28
C VAL A 131 3.51 24.55 3.14
N LYS A 132 2.57 25.13 3.89
CA LYS A 132 2.31 26.58 3.87
C LYS A 132 3.56 27.37 4.23
N ALA A 133 4.29 26.92 5.26
CA ALA A 133 5.53 27.57 5.69
C ALA A 133 6.65 27.44 4.63
N LEU A 134 6.79 26.26 4.03
CA LEU A 134 7.73 26.06 2.92
C LEU A 134 7.37 26.94 1.72
N ALA A 135 6.11 26.94 1.30
CA ALA A 135 5.64 27.73 0.16
C ALA A 135 5.87 29.24 0.34
N GLU A 136 5.74 29.75 1.57
CA GLU A 136 6.08 31.13 1.91
C GLU A 136 7.58 31.43 1.78
N GLY A 137 8.44 30.45 2.12
CA GLY A 137 9.89 30.52 1.84
C GLY A 137 10.22 30.45 0.35
N ALA A 138 9.24 30.06 -0.48
CA ALA A 138 9.32 29.94 -1.93
C ALA A 138 10.52 29.12 -2.41
N PRO A 139 10.67 27.83 -2.05
CA PRO A 139 11.64 26.92 -2.66
C PRO A 139 11.31 26.73 -4.15
N ASP A 140 12.24 26.17 -4.92
CA ASP A 140 11.97 25.87 -6.32
C ASP A 140 10.99 24.70 -6.46
N PHE A 141 11.13 23.70 -5.58
CA PHE A 141 10.29 22.49 -5.51
C PHE A 141 9.98 22.09 -4.08
N ILE A 142 9.01 21.21 -3.91
CA ILE A 142 8.80 20.44 -2.69
C ILE A 142 9.12 18.98 -2.99
N ILE A 143 9.88 18.34 -2.09
CA ILE A 143 10.15 16.90 -2.15
C ILE A 143 9.49 16.23 -0.95
N LEU A 144 8.58 15.30 -1.25
CA LEU A 144 7.97 14.40 -0.29
C LEU A 144 8.83 13.15 -0.23
N GLU A 145 9.59 12.97 0.84
CA GLU A 145 10.62 11.92 0.93
C GLU A 145 10.39 10.96 2.09
N THR A 146 10.93 9.76 1.98
CA THR A 146 10.94 8.75 3.06
C THR A 146 9.55 8.30 3.52
N PHE A 147 8.58 8.22 2.60
CA PHE A 147 7.26 7.68 2.91
C PHE A 147 7.25 6.15 2.82
N ILE A 148 6.78 5.50 3.88
CA ILE A 148 6.65 4.04 3.97
C ILE A 148 5.20 3.56 3.78
N ASP A 149 4.24 4.48 3.80
CA ASP A 149 2.84 4.24 3.49
C ASP A 149 2.34 5.13 2.36
N LEU A 150 1.70 4.50 1.37
CA LEU A 150 1.18 5.20 0.21
C LEU A 150 0.03 6.15 0.58
N ASN A 151 -0.83 5.79 1.54
CA ASN A 151 -1.98 6.63 1.88
C ASN A 151 -1.55 7.92 2.57
N GLU A 152 -0.54 7.84 3.42
CA GLU A 152 0.10 9.00 4.04
C GLU A 152 0.71 9.93 2.98
N LEU A 153 1.43 9.38 2.00
CA LEU A 153 2.00 10.15 0.89
C LEU A 153 0.91 10.82 0.03
N ARG A 154 -0.24 10.17 -0.17
CA ARG A 154 -1.39 10.79 -0.85
C ARG A 154 -1.87 12.03 -0.10
N ALA A 155 -1.96 11.97 1.23
CA ALA A 155 -2.37 13.13 2.04
C ALA A 155 -1.36 14.28 1.94
N ALA A 156 -0.06 13.99 2.02
CA ALA A 156 1.02 14.97 1.86
C ALA A 156 1.02 15.61 0.47
N LEU A 157 0.82 14.81 -0.58
CA LEU A 157 0.75 15.28 -1.96
C LEU A 157 -0.45 16.19 -2.18
N LEU A 158 -1.65 15.81 -1.72
CA LEU A 158 -2.84 16.66 -1.80
C LEU A 158 -2.65 17.99 -1.06
N ALA A 159 -2.13 17.95 0.17
CA ALA A 159 -1.85 19.17 0.94
C ALA A 159 -0.86 20.08 0.20
N SER A 160 0.16 19.48 -0.42
CA SER A 160 1.15 20.19 -1.23
C SER A 160 0.54 20.81 -2.49
N LYS A 161 -0.36 20.11 -3.20
CA LYS A 161 -1.06 20.67 -4.37
C LYS A 161 -2.00 21.83 -3.98
N ASP A 162 -2.66 21.73 -2.84
CA ASP A 162 -3.65 22.73 -2.39
C ASP A 162 -2.97 23.98 -1.79
N PHE A 163 -1.85 23.84 -1.08
CA PHE A 163 -1.22 24.94 -0.34
C PHE A 163 0.12 25.45 -0.89
N ALA A 164 0.70 24.78 -1.88
CA ALA A 164 1.83 25.28 -2.65
C ALA A 164 1.52 25.34 -4.17
N PRO A 165 0.40 25.97 -4.57
CA PRO A 165 0.00 25.98 -5.98
C PRO A 165 1.09 26.65 -6.83
N GLY A 166 1.51 25.96 -7.89
CA GLY A 166 2.56 26.43 -8.80
C GLY A 166 3.97 25.93 -8.46
N ILE A 167 4.21 25.46 -7.23
CA ILE A 167 5.46 24.77 -6.86
C ILE A 167 5.36 23.31 -7.32
N LYS A 168 6.41 22.81 -7.97
CA LYS A 168 6.45 21.42 -8.45
C LYS A 168 6.76 20.46 -7.32
N ILE A 169 6.19 19.26 -7.39
CA ILE A 169 6.30 18.28 -6.31
C ILE A 169 6.95 16.99 -6.80
N ILE A 170 8.00 16.56 -6.09
CA ILE A 170 8.62 15.26 -6.23
C ILE A 170 8.07 14.36 -5.13
N ALA A 171 7.52 13.19 -5.47
CA ALA A 171 6.95 12.26 -4.50
C ALA A 171 7.76 10.95 -4.47
N GLN A 172 8.34 10.62 -3.31
CA GLN A 172 9.18 9.44 -3.15
C GLN A 172 8.65 8.51 -2.06
N ILE A 173 8.78 7.21 -2.30
CA ILE A 173 8.56 6.16 -1.29
C ILE A 173 9.89 5.48 -0.94
N SER A 174 9.97 4.93 0.27
CA SER A 174 11.13 4.13 0.69
C SER A 174 10.85 2.65 0.58
N LEU A 175 11.75 1.92 -0.09
CA LEU A 175 11.64 0.47 -0.28
C LEU A 175 12.64 -0.26 0.62
N ASP A 176 12.18 -1.33 1.26
CA ASP A 176 13.07 -2.26 1.94
C ASP A 176 13.76 -3.19 0.92
N HIS A 177 14.52 -4.16 1.42
CA HIS A 177 15.26 -5.13 0.62
C HIS A 177 14.37 -6.02 -0.29
N SER A 178 13.06 -6.08 -0.03
CA SER A 178 12.10 -6.79 -0.90
C SER A 178 11.72 -5.98 -2.15
N GLY A 179 12.11 -4.70 -2.22
CA GLY A 179 11.71 -3.78 -3.28
C GLY A 179 10.27 -3.26 -3.13
N ARG A 180 9.70 -3.35 -1.92
CA ARG A 180 8.37 -2.82 -1.56
C ARG A 180 8.46 -1.93 -0.33
N THR A 181 7.44 -1.10 -0.12
CA THR A 181 7.27 -0.43 1.18
C THR A 181 6.85 -1.44 2.25
N ILE A 182 7.00 -1.09 3.53
CA ILE A 182 6.56 -1.96 4.64
C ILE A 182 5.05 -2.27 4.59
N THR A 183 4.26 -1.38 4.00
CA THR A 183 2.81 -1.57 3.80
C THR A 183 2.47 -2.28 2.48
N GLY A 184 3.48 -2.73 1.72
CA GLY A 184 3.37 -3.59 0.55
C GLY A 184 3.33 -2.90 -0.80
N THR A 185 3.54 -1.58 -0.85
CA THR A 185 3.46 -0.81 -2.10
C THR A 185 4.64 -1.13 -3.00
N ASP A 186 4.35 -1.57 -4.23
CA ASP A 186 5.35 -1.80 -5.27
C ASP A 186 5.55 -0.57 -6.17
N PRO A 187 6.66 -0.51 -6.94
CA PRO A 187 6.95 0.58 -7.87
C PRO A 187 5.83 0.93 -8.85
N GLN A 188 5.12 -0.05 -9.40
CA GLN A 188 4.08 0.20 -10.40
C GLN A 188 2.84 0.81 -9.75
N SER A 189 2.43 0.27 -8.60
CA SER A 189 1.32 0.79 -7.79
C SER A 189 1.58 2.25 -7.39
N ALA A 190 2.79 2.55 -6.89
CA ALA A 190 3.17 3.91 -6.53
C ALA A 190 3.14 4.86 -7.75
N GLY A 191 3.70 4.43 -8.88
CA GLY A 191 3.73 5.22 -10.11
C GLY A 191 2.34 5.62 -10.60
N LEU A 192 1.40 4.67 -10.66
CA LEU A 192 0.02 4.93 -11.10
C LEU A 192 -0.71 5.92 -10.19
N VAL A 193 -0.57 5.78 -8.87
CA VAL A 193 -1.28 6.57 -7.86
C VAL A 193 -0.72 7.99 -7.76
N LEU A 194 0.60 8.13 -7.66
CA LEU A 194 1.22 9.44 -7.45
C LEU A 194 1.13 10.29 -8.71
N GLN A 195 1.22 9.67 -9.90
CA GLN A 195 1.02 10.39 -11.16
C GLN A 195 -0.41 10.89 -11.32
N SER A 196 -1.42 10.09 -10.96
CA SER A 196 -2.82 10.50 -11.12
C SER A 196 -3.20 11.65 -10.17
N LEU A 197 -2.54 11.73 -9.02
CA LEU A 197 -2.62 12.86 -8.07
C LEU A 197 -1.83 14.10 -8.51
N GLY A 198 -1.02 13.98 -9.57
CA GLY A 198 -0.31 15.11 -10.18
C GLY A 198 1.04 15.42 -9.53
N ALA A 199 1.77 14.40 -9.06
CA ALA A 199 3.20 14.50 -8.81
C ALA A 199 3.94 14.87 -10.11
N ASP A 200 4.91 15.78 -10.02
CA ASP A 200 5.69 16.24 -11.17
C ASP A 200 6.96 15.40 -11.41
N ALA A 201 7.40 14.63 -10.40
CA ALA A 201 8.35 13.53 -10.51
C ALA A 201 8.06 12.48 -9.42
N ILE A 202 8.40 11.23 -9.67
CA ILE A 202 8.13 10.11 -8.74
C ILE A 202 9.42 9.33 -8.52
N GLY A 203 9.65 8.80 -7.32
CA GLY A 203 10.91 8.14 -7.07
C GLY A 203 11.03 7.37 -5.78
N PHE A 204 12.29 7.12 -5.43
CA PHE A 204 12.66 6.37 -4.25
C PHE A 204 13.81 7.01 -3.49
N ASN A 205 13.81 6.86 -2.18
CA ASN A 205 14.93 7.29 -1.34
C ASN A 205 15.05 6.45 -0.07
N CYS A 206 16.22 6.52 0.57
CA CYS A 206 16.50 5.92 1.88
C CYS A 206 16.36 4.38 1.90
N SER A 207 16.31 3.78 3.10
CA SER A 207 16.19 2.35 3.44
C SER A 207 17.24 1.40 2.87
N SER A 208 17.38 1.35 1.54
CA SER A 208 18.19 0.39 0.82
C SER A 208 19.30 1.05 0.01
N GLY A 209 20.31 0.26 -0.35
CA GLY A 209 21.37 0.66 -1.27
C GLY A 209 20.91 0.74 -2.74
N PRO A 210 21.78 1.20 -3.64
CA PRO A 210 21.45 1.40 -5.06
C PRO A 210 21.07 0.11 -5.82
N GLU A 211 21.50 -1.06 -5.34
CA GLU A 211 21.19 -2.37 -5.95
C GLU A 211 19.69 -2.65 -6.00
N VAL A 212 18.99 -2.41 -4.89
CA VAL A 212 17.53 -2.59 -4.78
C VAL A 212 16.81 -1.61 -5.71
N TYR A 213 17.28 -0.37 -5.78
CA TYR A 213 16.62 0.65 -6.59
C TYR A 213 16.82 0.51 -8.08
N LEU A 214 17.82 -0.24 -8.55
CA LEU A 214 18.02 -0.45 -9.97
C LEU A 214 16.81 -1.13 -10.63
N SER A 215 16.29 -2.21 -10.03
CA SER A 215 15.09 -2.90 -10.53
C SER A 215 13.83 -2.06 -10.30
N ALA A 216 13.73 -1.37 -9.15
CA ALA A 216 12.58 -0.54 -8.84
C ALA A 216 12.41 0.64 -9.80
N VAL A 217 13.50 1.30 -10.19
CA VAL A 217 13.50 2.38 -11.20
C VAL A 217 13.03 1.86 -12.54
N ALA A 218 13.52 0.69 -12.98
CA ALA A 218 13.10 0.08 -14.24
C ALA A 218 11.61 -0.27 -14.25
N GLU A 219 11.04 -0.76 -13.14
CA GLU A 219 9.61 -1.05 -13.05
C GLU A 219 8.76 0.23 -13.01
N LEU A 220 9.19 1.25 -12.27
CA LEU A 220 8.49 2.54 -12.20
C LEU A 220 8.45 3.23 -13.57
N ALA A 221 9.58 3.27 -14.27
CA ALA A 221 9.71 3.91 -15.58
C ALA A 221 8.78 3.32 -16.65
N LYS A 222 8.29 2.08 -16.48
CA LYS A 222 7.32 1.45 -17.40
C LYS A 222 5.91 2.05 -17.30
N VAL A 223 5.55 2.67 -16.18
CA VAL A 223 4.17 3.10 -15.92
C VAL A 223 3.99 4.61 -15.76
N VAL A 224 5.09 5.35 -15.57
CA VAL A 224 5.06 6.81 -15.41
C VAL A 224 5.53 7.54 -16.68
N GLY A 225 4.91 8.67 -16.97
CA GLY A 225 5.35 9.65 -17.96
C GLY A 225 6.10 10.84 -17.35
N VAL A 226 6.20 10.90 -16.02
CA VAL A 226 6.96 11.93 -15.29
C VAL A 226 8.39 11.44 -14.98
N PRO A 227 9.36 12.35 -14.77
CA PRO A 227 10.74 11.99 -14.42
C PRO A 227 10.83 11.07 -13.19
N VAL A 228 11.76 10.12 -13.24
CA VAL A 228 12.06 9.22 -12.12
C VAL A 228 13.21 9.77 -11.26
N SER A 229 13.02 9.78 -9.95
CA SER A 229 14.02 10.22 -8.97
C SER A 229 14.53 9.07 -8.09
N VAL A 230 15.82 9.07 -7.75
CA VAL A 230 16.41 8.03 -6.90
C VAL A 230 17.53 8.56 -6.01
N GLN A 231 17.43 8.32 -4.70
CA GLN A 231 18.40 8.77 -3.68
C GLN A 231 18.72 7.62 -2.70
N PRO A 232 19.57 6.64 -3.09
CA PRO A 232 19.90 5.49 -2.26
C PRO A 232 20.70 5.85 -1.00
N ASN A 233 20.68 4.95 -0.01
CA ASN A 233 21.68 4.97 1.06
C ASN A 233 23.05 4.50 0.55
N ALA A 234 24.12 4.89 1.24
CA ALA A 234 25.48 4.36 1.02
C ALA A 234 25.65 2.94 1.61
N GLY A 235 24.73 2.03 1.30
CA GLY A 235 24.65 0.69 1.87
C GLY A 235 23.85 0.65 3.18
N ILE A 236 23.81 -0.55 3.80
CA ILE A 236 23.09 -0.78 5.05
C ILE A 236 24.00 -0.39 6.23
N PRO A 237 23.52 0.42 7.19
CA PRO A 237 24.34 0.91 8.30
C PRO A 237 24.73 -0.20 9.30
N HIS A 238 25.89 -0.05 9.93
CA HIS A 238 26.35 -0.82 11.10
C HIS A 238 27.15 0.11 12.03
N LEU A 239 27.33 -0.23 13.32
CA LEU A 239 28.28 0.53 14.15
C LEU A 239 29.70 0.02 13.96
N ASN A 240 30.67 0.86 14.30
CA ASN A 240 32.07 0.46 14.50
C ASN A 240 32.38 0.29 15.98
N SER A 241 33.59 -0.22 16.27
CA SER A 241 34.07 -0.46 17.63
C SER A 241 34.08 0.78 18.55
N ALA A 242 33.98 1.99 17.98
CA ALA A 242 33.88 3.26 18.71
C ALA A 242 32.43 3.73 18.93
N GLY A 243 31.43 2.93 18.54
CA GLY A 243 30.00 3.23 18.66
C GLY A 243 29.47 4.20 17.59
N GLN A 244 30.17 4.36 16.46
CA GLN A 244 29.77 5.28 15.40
C GLN A 244 29.12 4.55 14.23
N THR A 245 28.04 5.10 13.68
CA THR A 245 27.34 4.50 12.52
C THR A 245 28.17 4.67 11.25
N ILE A 246 28.53 3.54 10.64
CA ILE A 246 29.22 3.42 9.36
C ILE A 246 28.27 2.92 8.28
N PHE A 247 28.36 3.55 7.12
CA PHE A 247 27.76 3.10 5.87
C PHE A 247 28.86 2.49 4.98
N PRO A 248 28.73 1.22 4.56
CA PRO A 248 29.85 0.47 3.99
C PRO A 248 30.15 0.80 2.53
N LEU A 249 29.21 1.38 1.78
CA LEU A 249 29.39 1.61 0.35
C LEU A 249 30.19 2.89 0.13
N GLY A 250 31.42 2.76 -0.37
CA GLY A 250 32.31 3.89 -0.60
C GLY A 250 31.89 4.78 -1.79
N PRO A 251 32.48 5.98 -1.93
CA PRO A 251 32.16 6.93 -2.99
C PRO A 251 32.26 6.37 -4.41
N GLU A 252 33.32 5.62 -4.71
CA GLU A 252 33.57 5.05 -6.04
C GLU A 252 32.52 3.99 -6.41
N ASP A 253 32.26 3.07 -5.50
CA ASP A 253 31.28 2.00 -5.69
C ASP A 253 29.87 2.57 -5.83
N PHE A 254 29.51 3.55 -4.98
CA PHE A 254 28.24 4.26 -5.07
C PHE A 254 28.07 4.95 -6.43
N ALA A 255 29.08 5.72 -6.87
CA ALA A 255 29.05 6.43 -8.14
C ALA A 255 28.94 5.48 -9.36
N SER A 256 29.47 4.26 -9.26
CA SER A 256 29.36 3.24 -10.32
C SER A 256 27.93 2.83 -10.66
N PHE A 257 26.97 3.07 -9.75
CA PHE A 257 25.54 2.83 -10.00
C PHE A 257 24.86 3.98 -10.75
N GLY A 258 25.42 5.19 -10.76
CA GLY A 258 24.82 6.36 -11.41
C GLY A 258 24.40 6.08 -12.86
N PRO A 259 25.33 5.67 -13.75
CA PRO A 259 24.99 5.33 -15.14
C PRO A 259 23.96 4.20 -15.27
N LYS A 260 23.99 3.20 -14.37
CA LYS A 260 23.05 2.07 -14.38
C LYS A 260 21.64 2.54 -14.03
N LEU A 261 21.50 3.40 -13.03
CA LEU A 261 20.22 3.98 -12.61
C LEU A 261 19.64 4.89 -13.71
N VAL A 262 20.49 5.70 -14.36
CA VAL A 262 20.08 6.54 -15.50
C VAL A 262 19.63 5.67 -16.67
N GLY A 263 20.38 4.62 -17.00
CA GLY A 263 20.00 3.65 -18.02
C GLY A 263 18.70 2.89 -17.72
N ALA A 264 18.37 2.70 -16.44
CA ALA A 264 17.10 2.12 -16.01
C ALA A 264 15.92 3.11 -16.08
N GLY A 265 16.18 4.41 -16.25
CA GLY A 265 15.15 5.45 -16.42
C GLY A 265 15.22 6.61 -15.43
N ALA A 266 16.20 6.64 -14.51
CA ALA A 266 16.35 7.75 -13.57
C ALA A 266 16.75 9.05 -14.29
N ALA A 267 16.08 10.14 -13.95
CA ALA A 267 16.38 11.49 -14.44
C ALA A 267 16.96 12.40 -13.35
N LEU A 268 16.68 12.07 -12.09
CA LEU A 268 17.16 12.75 -10.89
C LEU A 268 17.88 11.73 -10.02
N VAL A 269 19.16 11.95 -9.74
CA VAL A 269 19.97 11.06 -8.90
C VAL A 269 20.54 11.82 -7.72
N GLY A 270 20.71 11.17 -6.58
CA GLY A 270 21.25 11.81 -5.36
C GLY A 270 21.72 10.79 -4.34
N GLY A 271 21.87 11.24 -3.10
CA GLY A 271 22.24 10.38 -1.99
C GLY A 271 21.35 10.61 -0.77
N CYS A 272 21.05 9.54 -0.04
CA CYS A 272 20.40 9.63 1.27
C CYS A 272 21.42 9.28 2.37
N CYS A 273 21.03 8.53 3.40
CA CYS A 273 21.87 8.26 4.57
C CYS A 273 23.23 7.63 4.20
N GLY A 274 24.29 8.15 4.83
CA GLY A 274 25.67 7.71 4.62
C GLY A 274 26.40 8.35 3.44
N THR A 275 25.69 9.03 2.55
CA THR A 275 26.32 9.75 1.45
C THR A 275 26.98 11.05 1.94
N THR A 276 28.07 11.43 1.28
CA THR A 276 28.91 12.58 1.65
C THR A 276 29.16 13.46 0.43
N PRO A 277 29.71 14.68 0.59
CA PRO A 277 30.11 15.50 -0.56
C PRO A 277 31.03 14.77 -1.56
N GLN A 278 31.87 13.83 -1.10
CA GLN A 278 32.71 13.04 -1.99
C GLN A 278 31.90 12.03 -2.82
N HIS A 279 30.85 11.42 -2.25
CA HIS A 279 29.93 10.57 -3.00
C HIS A 279 29.24 11.36 -4.11
N ILE A 280 28.71 12.54 -3.78
CA ILE A 280 27.99 13.39 -4.73
C ILE A 280 28.92 13.89 -5.84
N ARG A 281 30.17 14.23 -5.52
CA ARG A 281 31.17 14.61 -6.53
C ARG A 281 31.44 13.50 -7.54
N LEU A 282 31.67 12.28 -7.06
CA LEU A 282 31.93 11.15 -7.96
C LEU A 282 30.67 10.74 -8.74
N LEU A 283 29.49 10.80 -8.11
CA LEU A 283 28.22 10.57 -8.80
C LEU A 283 28.01 11.58 -9.93
N ARG A 284 28.23 12.88 -9.65
CA ARG A 284 28.11 13.96 -10.63
C ARG A 284 29.02 13.72 -11.84
N ASN A 285 30.28 13.36 -11.59
CA ASN A 285 31.22 13.04 -12.67
C ASN A 285 30.78 11.80 -13.46
N ALA A 286 30.24 10.78 -12.79
CA ALA A 286 29.82 9.54 -13.43
C ALA A 286 28.59 9.70 -14.34
N VAL A 287 27.69 10.66 -14.04
CA VAL A 287 26.46 10.89 -14.83
C VAL A 287 26.56 12.10 -15.78
N GLU A 288 27.71 12.77 -15.81
CA GLU A 288 27.92 13.92 -16.68
C GLU A 288 27.78 13.55 -18.16
N GLY A 289 27.00 14.34 -18.90
CA GLY A 289 26.74 14.12 -20.32
C GLY A 289 25.73 13.02 -20.65
N LEU A 290 25.21 12.29 -19.65
CA LEU A 290 24.14 11.31 -19.86
C LEU A 290 22.78 12.01 -20.04
N ILE A 291 21.93 11.44 -20.90
CA ILE A 291 20.56 11.88 -21.08
C ILE A 291 19.61 10.79 -20.54
N PRO A 292 18.65 11.13 -19.68
CA PRO A 292 17.68 10.15 -19.19
C PRO A 292 16.97 9.44 -20.35
N GLY A 293 17.05 8.11 -20.41
CA GLY A 293 16.35 7.28 -21.40
C GLY A 293 17.04 7.07 -22.76
N ASP A 294 18.32 7.43 -22.92
CA ASP A 294 19.09 7.24 -24.17
C ASP A 294 19.73 5.83 -24.33
N GLY A 295 19.66 4.96 -23.31
CA GLY A 295 20.40 3.70 -23.26
C GLY A 295 19.59 2.40 -23.42
N THR A 296 19.52 1.86 -24.63
CA THR A 296 19.51 0.41 -24.97
C THR A 296 18.38 -0.53 -24.49
N GLY A 297 17.34 -0.06 -23.80
CA GLY A 297 16.16 -0.87 -23.45
C GLY A 297 14.87 -0.40 -24.14
N THR A 298 14.58 -0.90 -25.33
CA THR A 298 13.25 -0.84 -26.02
C THR A 298 12.38 0.39 -25.74
N CYS A 299 12.85 1.59 -26.09
CA CYS A 299 12.00 2.76 -26.34
C CYS A 299 12.56 3.49 -27.56
N SER A 300 12.31 2.92 -28.75
CA SER A 300 12.74 3.50 -30.00
C SER A 300 11.94 4.76 -30.34
N GLY A 301 12.65 5.89 -30.38
CA GLY A 301 12.40 6.97 -31.34
C GLY A 301 11.24 7.91 -31.06
N GLY A 302 11.54 9.04 -30.43
CA GLY A 302 10.66 10.22 -30.38
C GLY A 302 10.85 10.97 -29.07
N THR A 303 11.36 12.20 -29.15
CA THR A 303 11.31 13.28 -28.15
C THR A 303 11.13 12.85 -26.68
N ALA A 304 12.13 13.07 -25.83
CA ALA A 304 11.99 13.05 -24.38
C ALA A 304 10.65 13.69 -23.96
N GLY A 305 9.71 12.85 -23.51
CA GLY A 305 8.33 13.25 -23.20
C GLY A 305 7.23 12.65 -24.08
N ALA A 306 7.15 11.32 -24.20
CA ALA A 306 5.88 10.59 -24.43
C ALA A 306 6.09 9.07 -24.30
N GLY A 307 6.67 8.60 -23.19
CA GLY A 307 6.38 7.23 -22.75
C GLY A 307 4.87 7.13 -22.56
N ARG A 308 4.20 6.31 -23.37
CA ARG A 308 2.73 6.24 -23.44
C ARG A 308 2.22 5.77 -22.06
N ALA A 309 1.83 6.72 -21.21
CA ALA A 309 1.38 6.46 -19.85
C ALA A 309 0.37 5.30 -19.87
N VAL A 310 0.69 4.24 -19.14
CA VAL A 310 -0.09 3.01 -19.17
C VAL A 310 -1.40 3.25 -18.44
N THR A 311 -2.54 2.93 -19.08
CA THR A 311 -3.82 2.93 -18.39
C THR A 311 -3.81 1.80 -17.36
N GLY A 312 -4.13 2.13 -16.11
CA GLY A 312 -4.25 1.14 -15.05
C GLY A 312 -4.83 1.72 -13.78
N LEU A 313 -5.23 0.82 -12.89
CA LEU A 313 -5.66 1.10 -11.52
C LEU A 313 -4.68 0.47 -10.55
N ALA A 314 -4.69 0.93 -9.31
CA ALA A 314 -3.86 0.37 -8.27
C ALA A 314 -4.58 0.39 -6.92
N SER A 315 -4.39 -0.66 -6.14
CA SER A 315 -4.59 -0.62 -4.69
C SER A 315 -3.29 -0.19 -4.00
N ARG A 316 -3.20 -0.39 -2.68
CA ARG A 316 -1.97 -0.16 -1.93
C ARG A 316 -0.81 -1.00 -2.47
N SER A 317 -1.06 -2.25 -2.86
CA SER A 317 -0.01 -3.25 -3.09
C SER A 317 -0.10 -3.99 -4.42
N GLN A 318 -1.07 -3.65 -5.26
CA GLN A 318 -1.29 -4.30 -6.55
C GLN A 318 -1.75 -3.30 -7.63
N ALA A 319 -0.98 -3.25 -8.72
CA ALA A 319 -1.36 -2.59 -9.95
C ALA A 319 -2.09 -3.55 -10.90
N VAL A 320 -3.13 -3.05 -11.57
CA VAL A 320 -3.82 -3.72 -12.67
C VAL A 320 -3.65 -2.85 -13.91
N LEU A 321 -2.73 -3.24 -14.78
CA LEU A 321 -2.44 -2.56 -16.04
C LEU A 321 -3.39 -3.05 -17.12
N PHE A 322 -4.05 -2.12 -17.80
CA PHE A 322 -4.93 -2.44 -18.92
C PHE A 322 -4.04 -2.50 -20.16
N THR A 323 -3.63 -3.69 -20.57
CA THR A 323 -2.81 -3.90 -21.76
C THR A 323 -3.47 -4.93 -22.66
N GLU A 324 -3.22 -4.86 -23.97
CA GLU A 324 -3.77 -5.86 -24.90
C GLU A 324 -3.27 -7.28 -24.55
N ALA A 325 -2.02 -7.39 -24.10
CA ALA A 325 -1.42 -8.65 -23.67
C ALA A 325 -2.08 -9.25 -22.41
N ALA A 326 -2.55 -8.41 -21.48
CA ALA A 326 -3.21 -8.85 -20.26
C ALA A 326 -4.64 -9.37 -20.51
N GLY A 327 -5.24 -9.07 -21.67
CA GLY A 327 -6.61 -9.43 -22.00
C GLY A 327 -7.66 -8.58 -21.26
N PRO A 328 -8.94 -8.99 -21.30
CA PRO A 328 -10.02 -8.24 -20.67
C PRO A 328 -9.91 -8.28 -19.14
N VAL A 329 -10.14 -7.14 -18.51
CA VAL A 329 -10.13 -6.99 -17.06
C VAL A 329 -11.52 -7.28 -16.49
N ILE A 330 -11.54 -8.12 -15.45
CA ILE A 330 -12.78 -8.54 -14.79
C ILE A 330 -13.06 -7.64 -13.60
N ILE A 331 -14.21 -6.95 -13.64
CA ILE A 331 -14.76 -6.17 -12.54
C ILE A 331 -15.89 -7.00 -11.89
N GLY A 332 -15.71 -7.38 -10.62
CA GLY A 332 -16.71 -8.15 -9.88
C GLY A 332 -17.89 -7.29 -9.42
N GLU A 333 -19.11 -7.64 -9.85
CA GLU A 333 -20.33 -6.83 -9.65
C GLU A 333 -21.09 -7.10 -8.34
N ARG A 334 -20.68 -8.08 -7.52
CA ARG A 334 -21.55 -8.60 -6.46
C ARG A 334 -21.74 -7.66 -5.29
N ILE A 335 -20.82 -6.73 -5.01
CA ILE A 335 -20.95 -5.80 -3.87
C ILE A 335 -21.92 -4.68 -4.29
N ASN A 336 -23.18 -5.06 -4.41
CA ASN A 336 -24.28 -4.20 -4.82
C ASN A 336 -25.56 -4.65 -4.09
N PRO A 337 -26.18 -3.80 -3.25
CA PRO A 337 -27.36 -4.16 -2.47
C PRO A 337 -28.63 -4.32 -3.32
N THR A 338 -28.62 -3.89 -4.58
CA THR A 338 -29.77 -3.99 -5.50
C THR A 338 -30.22 -5.44 -5.66
N GLY A 339 -31.46 -5.74 -5.23
CA GLY A 339 -32.01 -7.10 -5.25
C GLY A 339 -31.45 -8.04 -4.18
N ARG A 340 -30.58 -7.57 -3.26
CA ARG A 340 -29.93 -8.36 -2.20
C ARG A 340 -30.35 -7.89 -0.81
N LYS A 341 -31.50 -8.37 -0.33
CA LYS A 341 -32.12 -7.94 0.96
C LYS A 341 -31.16 -7.96 2.15
N GLN A 342 -30.44 -9.07 2.35
CA GLN A 342 -29.51 -9.20 3.48
C GLN A 342 -28.38 -8.16 3.42
N LEU A 343 -27.75 -8.00 2.25
CA LEU A 343 -26.67 -7.03 2.07
C LEU A 343 -27.16 -5.59 2.32
N ALA A 344 -28.36 -5.26 1.81
CA ALA A 344 -28.97 -3.95 2.06
C ALA A 344 -29.26 -3.71 3.55
N GLU A 345 -29.71 -4.73 4.29
CA GLU A 345 -29.93 -4.63 5.75
C GLU A 345 -28.62 -4.48 6.53
N ASP A 346 -27.58 -5.23 6.16
CA ASP A 346 -26.27 -5.15 6.80
C ASP A 346 -25.66 -3.76 6.62
N ILE A 347 -25.68 -3.21 5.41
CA ILE A 347 -25.20 -1.85 5.11
C ILE A 347 -25.96 -0.80 5.93
N ARG A 348 -27.30 -0.90 6.03
CA ARG A 348 -28.10 0.03 6.88
C ARG A 348 -27.67 0.03 8.34
N ARG A 349 -27.18 -1.10 8.85
CA ARG A 349 -26.73 -1.26 10.24
C ARG A 349 -25.24 -0.96 10.42
N GLY A 350 -24.53 -0.56 9.37
CA GLY A 350 -23.08 -0.34 9.40
C GLY A 350 -22.26 -1.62 9.49
N SER A 351 -22.83 -2.77 9.11
CA SER A 351 -22.14 -4.07 9.08
C SER A 351 -21.63 -4.39 7.67
N PHE A 352 -20.35 -4.69 7.55
CA PHE A 352 -19.69 -4.98 6.27
C PHE A 352 -19.15 -6.42 6.16
N ALA A 353 -19.65 -7.34 6.99
CA ALA A 353 -19.22 -8.75 6.97
C ALA A 353 -19.50 -9.43 5.61
N VAL A 354 -20.70 -9.25 5.05
CA VAL A 354 -21.05 -9.79 3.73
C VAL A 354 -20.22 -9.14 2.63
N VAL A 355 -19.89 -7.85 2.76
CA VAL A 355 -19.01 -7.13 1.83
C VAL A 355 -17.62 -7.77 1.79
N ARG A 356 -16.99 -8.03 2.95
CA ARG A 356 -15.69 -8.73 3.04
C ARG A 356 -15.74 -10.11 2.41
N ARG A 357 -16.77 -10.89 2.72
CA ARG A 357 -16.94 -12.24 2.17
C ARG A 357 -17.09 -12.23 0.66
N ASP A 358 -17.94 -11.35 0.12
CA ASP A 358 -18.15 -11.24 -1.32
C ASP A 358 -16.89 -10.70 -2.02
N ALA A 359 -16.12 -9.81 -1.42
CA ALA A 359 -14.83 -9.37 -1.95
C ALA A 359 -13.87 -10.55 -2.13
N LYS A 360 -13.63 -11.32 -1.07
CA LYS A 360 -12.76 -12.52 -1.10
C LYS A 360 -13.21 -13.53 -2.15
N ALA A 361 -14.50 -13.87 -2.15
CA ALA A 361 -15.06 -14.85 -3.07
C ALA A 361 -14.89 -14.42 -4.53
N GLN A 362 -15.10 -13.14 -4.84
CA GLN A 362 -14.96 -12.62 -6.20
C GLN A 362 -13.50 -12.61 -6.67
N VAL A 363 -12.56 -12.19 -5.82
CA VAL A 363 -11.13 -12.21 -6.15
C VAL A 363 -10.63 -13.64 -6.33
N ALA A 364 -11.03 -14.57 -5.45
CA ALA A 364 -10.73 -16.00 -5.59
C ALA A 364 -11.28 -16.60 -6.89
N ALA A 365 -12.41 -16.08 -7.38
CA ALA A 365 -13.00 -16.48 -8.66
C ALA A 365 -12.35 -15.79 -9.88
N GLY A 366 -11.41 -14.87 -9.68
CA GLY A 366 -10.62 -14.24 -10.75
C GLY A 366 -10.99 -12.79 -11.05
N ALA A 367 -11.78 -12.11 -10.22
CA ALA A 367 -11.98 -10.66 -10.35
C ALA A 367 -10.68 -9.92 -10.04
N GLN A 368 -10.30 -8.99 -10.92
CA GLN A 368 -9.11 -8.16 -10.77
C GLN A 368 -9.43 -6.79 -10.18
N ILE A 369 -10.66 -6.33 -10.34
CA ILE A 369 -11.22 -5.11 -9.75
C ILE A 369 -12.55 -5.50 -9.11
N LEU A 370 -12.95 -4.81 -8.04
CA LEU A 370 -14.27 -4.98 -7.43
C LEU A 370 -15.10 -3.72 -7.57
N ASP A 371 -16.30 -3.85 -8.12
CA ASP A 371 -17.33 -2.80 -8.10
C ASP A 371 -17.95 -2.75 -6.70
N VAL A 372 -18.04 -1.54 -6.13
CA VAL A 372 -18.53 -1.28 -4.77
C VAL A 372 -19.65 -0.25 -4.85
N ASN A 373 -20.88 -0.75 -4.78
CA ASN A 373 -22.10 0.06 -4.68
C ASN A 373 -22.70 -0.12 -3.28
N VAL A 374 -23.04 0.99 -2.62
CA VAL A 374 -23.69 1.00 -1.30
C VAL A 374 -25.08 1.64 -1.32
N GLY A 375 -25.66 1.80 -2.52
CA GLY A 375 -26.93 2.48 -2.75
C GLY A 375 -28.10 1.80 -2.05
N VAL A 376 -28.44 2.26 -0.86
CA VAL A 376 -29.64 1.86 -0.12
C VAL A 376 -30.45 3.13 0.18
N PRO A 377 -31.77 3.14 -0.03
CA PRO A 377 -32.57 4.33 0.29
C PRO A 377 -32.43 4.76 1.75
N LEU A 378 -32.31 6.07 1.97
CA LEU A 378 -32.33 6.75 3.28
C LEU A 378 -31.14 6.46 4.21
N ILE A 379 -30.00 5.99 3.69
CA ILE A 379 -28.77 5.83 4.48
C ILE A 379 -27.86 7.06 4.38
N ASP A 380 -26.90 7.16 5.31
CA ASP A 380 -25.70 7.98 5.12
C ASP A 380 -24.77 7.27 4.12
N GLU A 381 -24.97 7.56 2.84
CA GLU A 381 -24.21 6.94 1.75
C GLU A 381 -22.70 7.23 1.85
N PRO A 382 -22.24 8.46 2.21
CA PRO A 382 -20.84 8.71 2.49
C PRO A 382 -20.22 7.83 3.59
N ALA A 383 -20.89 7.68 4.73
CA ALA A 383 -20.40 6.81 5.80
C ALA A 383 -20.38 5.34 5.38
N ALA A 384 -21.42 4.90 4.66
CA ALA A 384 -21.53 3.54 4.14
C ALA A 384 -20.44 3.23 3.10
N MET A 385 -20.18 4.15 2.17
CA MET A 385 -19.15 4.01 1.14
C MET A 385 -17.77 3.93 1.78
N ARG A 386 -17.45 4.81 2.74
CA ARG A 386 -16.20 4.74 3.51
C ARG A 386 -16.05 3.38 4.20
N GLY A 387 -17.09 2.92 4.91
CA GLY A 387 -17.06 1.64 5.62
C GLY A 387 -16.88 0.43 4.69
N ALA A 388 -17.56 0.43 3.54
CA ALA A 388 -17.42 -0.61 2.53
C ALA A 388 -16.02 -0.64 1.92
N VAL A 389 -15.46 0.52 1.56
CA VAL A 389 -14.09 0.63 1.02
C VAL A 389 -13.07 0.09 2.01
N LEU A 390 -13.14 0.50 3.28
CA LEU A 390 -12.24 0.00 4.33
C LEU A 390 -12.37 -1.52 4.49
N ALA A 391 -13.59 -2.03 4.52
CA ALA A 391 -13.84 -3.47 4.64
C ALA A 391 -13.28 -4.26 3.45
N VAL A 392 -13.45 -3.76 2.22
CA VAL A 392 -12.91 -4.45 1.03
C VAL A 392 -11.38 -4.44 1.02
N GLN A 393 -10.74 -3.29 1.25
CA GLN A 393 -9.27 -3.19 1.21
C GLN A 393 -8.58 -3.94 2.35
N GLU A 394 -9.28 -4.17 3.47
CA GLU A 394 -8.82 -5.07 4.52
C GLU A 394 -8.79 -6.51 4.02
N ALA A 395 -9.85 -6.92 3.32
CA ALA A 395 -10.07 -8.29 2.90
C ALA A 395 -9.28 -8.73 1.66
N VAL A 396 -9.00 -7.82 0.72
CA VAL A 396 -8.35 -8.13 -0.56
C VAL A 396 -7.42 -7.00 -1.02
N VAL A 397 -6.47 -7.35 -1.90
CA VAL A 397 -5.46 -6.42 -2.45
C VAL A 397 -5.85 -5.83 -3.81
N THR A 398 -7.04 -6.09 -4.34
CA THR A 398 -7.44 -5.63 -5.68
C THR A 398 -7.86 -4.15 -5.69
N PRO A 399 -7.68 -3.42 -6.81
CA PRO A 399 -8.24 -2.08 -6.97
C PRO A 399 -9.78 -2.07 -6.95
N LEU A 400 -10.36 -0.89 -6.70
CA LEU A 400 -11.81 -0.71 -6.58
C LEU A 400 -12.40 0.16 -7.69
N CYS A 401 -13.63 -0.20 -8.07
CA CYS A 401 -14.54 0.60 -8.87
C CYS A 401 -15.66 1.11 -7.94
N LEU A 402 -15.66 2.41 -7.64
CA LEU A 402 -16.62 3.01 -6.71
C LEU A 402 -17.86 3.45 -7.49
N ASP A 403 -18.98 2.80 -7.21
CA ASP A 403 -20.25 3.01 -7.90
C ASP A 403 -21.22 3.84 -7.05
N SER A 404 -21.36 5.12 -7.40
CA SER A 404 -22.29 6.05 -6.76
C SER A 404 -22.54 7.28 -7.63
N ALA A 405 -23.77 7.81 -7.54
CA ALA A 405 -24.14 9.10 -8.12
C ALA A 405 -23.99 10.28 -7.13
N ASP A 406 -23.71 10.02 -5.85
CA ASP A 406 -23.49 11.05 -4.83
C ASP A 406 -22.00 11.46 -4.79
N PRO A 407 -21.64 12.71 -5.17
CA PRO A 407 -20.27 13.18 -5.11
C PRO A 407 -19.67 13.16 -3.70
N LYS A 408 -20.49 13.25 -2.63
CA LYS A 408 -20.00 13.14 -1.25
C LYS A 408 -19.62 11.71 -0.91
N ALA A 409 -20.40 10.73 -1.37
CA ALA A 409 -20.07 9.32 -1.20
C ALA A 409 -18.81 8.93 -1.95
N LEU A 410 -18.68 9.39 -3.21
CA LEU A 410 -17.45 9.23 -3.99
C LEU A 410 -16.24 9.86 -3.28
N ALA A 411 -16.36 11.08 -2.77
CA ALA A 411 -15.28 11.74 -2.04
C ALA A 411 -14.87 10.97 -0.78
N ALA A 412 -15.83 10.47 -0.01
CA ALA A 412 -15.57 9.66 1.20
C ALA A 412 -14.88 8.33 0.86
N GLY A 413 -15.33 7.64 -0.20
CA GLY A 413 -14.74 6.40 -0.67
C GLY A 413 -13.33 6.59 -1.24
N LEU A 414 -13.12 7.59 -2.11
CA LEU A 414 -11.82 7.89 -2.71
C LEU A 414 -10.76 8.33 -1.68
N LYS A 415 -11.20 9.06 -0.64
CA LYS A 415 -10.33 9.42 0.47
C LYS A 415 -9.91 8.20 1.28
N ALA A 416 -10.85 7.30 1.58
CA ALA A 416 -10.59 6.08 2.34
C ALA A 416 -9.74 5.05 1.57
N PHE A 417 -9.93 4.95 0.26
CA PHE A 417 -9.25 3.97 -0.59
C PHE A 417 -7.77 4.32 -0.79
N SER A 418 -6.86 3.47 -0.33
CA SER A 418 -5.41 3.66 -0.51
C SER A 418 -4.93 3.26 -1.92
N GLY A 419 -5.32 4.02 -2.96
CA GLY A 419 -4.92 3.71 -4.33
C GLY A 419 -5.53 4.62 -5.40
N LYS A 420 -5.46 4.17 -6.66
CA LYS A 420 -6.09 4.79 -7.84
C LYS A 420 -7.32 3.98 -8.21
N ALA A 421 -8.49 4.49 -7.84
CA ALA A 421 -9.78 3.86 -8.10
C ALA A 421 -10.33 4.19 -9.49
N LEU A 422 -11.35 3.45 -9.88
CA LEU A 422 -12.26 3.79 -10.97
C LEU A 422 -13.55 4.35 -10.39
N VAL A 423 -14.05 5.47 -10.91
CA VAL A 423 -15.36 6.02 -10.55
C VAL A 423 -16.39 5.59 -11.59
N ASN A 424 -17.42 4.90 -11.11
CA ASN A 424 -18.60 4.52 -11.88
C ASN A 424 -19.78 5.38 -11.38
N SER A 425 -20.24 6.36 -12.14
CA SER A 425 -19.80 6.85 -13.44
C SER A 425 -20.20 8.32 -13.61
N PHE A 426 -19.91 8.91 -14.76
CA PHE A 426 -20.46 10.22 -15.14
C PHE A 426 -21.11 10.15 -16.53
N SER A 427 -21.98 11.12 -16.83
CA SER A 427 -22.64 11.29 -18.13
C SER A 427 -22.68 12.78 -18.50
N LEU A 428 -23.16 13.10 -19.71
CA LEU A 428 -23.39 14.48 -20.16
C LEU A 428 -24.81 14.96 -19.85
N GLU A 429 -25.56 14.25 -19.02
CA GLU A 429 -26.81 14.77 -18.48
C GLU A 429 -26.54 16.01 -17.60
N PRO A 430 -27.46 17.00 -17.57
CA PRO A 430 -27.24 18.25 -16.85
C PRO A 430 -26.80 18.05 -15.39
N GLY A 431 -25.63 18.57 -15.03
CA GLY A 431 -25.10 18.58 -13.66
C GLY A 431 -24.34 17.31 -13.23
N LYS A 432 -24.40 16.21 -14.00
CA LYS A 432 -23.74 14.94 -13.61
C LYS A 432 -22.22 15.02 -13.72
N ALA A 433 -21.71 15.50 -14.85
CA ALA A 433 -20.27 15.69 -15.05
C ALA A 433 -19.68 16.71 -14.06
N GLU A 434 -20.40 17.82 -13.82
CA GLU A 434 -19.99 18.90 -12.92
C GLU A 434 -19.92 18.44 -11.45
N ALA A 435 -20.72 17.44 -11.06
CA ALA A 435 -20.67 16.86 -9.73
C ALA A 435 -19.52 15.85 -9.56
N VAL A 436 -19.30 14.97 -10.55
CA VAL A 436 -18.40 13.81 -10.41
C VAL A 436 -16.95 14.13 -10.77
N LEU A 437 -16.71 14.85 -11.88
CA LEU A 437 -15.36 15.06 -12.41
C LEU A 437 -14.42 15.85 -11.47
N PRO A 438 -14.87 16.89 -10.73
CA PRO A 438 -14.01 17.56 -9.75
C PRO A 438 -13.52 16.61 -8.65
N VAL A 439 -14.40 15.73 -8.18
CA VAL A 439 -14.08 14.77 -7.12
C VAL A 439 -13.12 13.71 -7.65
N ALA A 440 -13.38 13.15 -8.84
CA ALA A 440 -12.49 12.19 -9.48
C ALA A 440 -11.11 12.78 -9.73
N LYS A 441 -11.03 14.03 -10.25
CA LYS A 441 -9.76 14.71 -10.48
C LYS A 441 -8.99 14.94 -9.17
N ARG A 442 -9.67 15.44 -8.13
CA ARG A 442 -9.04 15.77 -6.84
C ARG A 442 -8.30 14.57 -6.25
N TYR A 443 -8.92 13.38 -6.30
CA TYR A 443 -8.34 12.16 -5.72
C TYR A 443 -7.64 11.26 -6.75
N GLY A 444 -7.40 11.76 -7.96
CA GLY A 444 -6.64 11.05 -9.00
C GLY A 444 -7.30 9.75 -9.48
N ALA A 445 -8.62 9.69 -9.55
CA ALA A 445 -9.36 8.52 -10.00
C ALA A 445 -9.51 8.49 -11.54
N ALA A 446 -9.54 7.29 -12.11
CA ALA A 446 -10.06 7.08 -13.45
C ALA A 446 -11.60 7.14 -13.43
N VAL A 447 -12.23 7.32 -14.58
CA VAL A 447 -13.69 7.52 -14.69
C VAL A 447 -14.31 6.67 -15.79
N ILE A 448 -15.49 6.11 -15.52
CA ILE A 448 -16.38 5.56 -16.54
C ILE A 448 -17.32 6.66 -17.04
N GLY A 449 -17.26 6.96 -18.34
CA GLY A 449 -18.20 7.84 -19.03
C GLY A 449 -19.29 7.02 -19.71
N LEU A 450 -20.53 7.15 -19.25
CA LEU A 450 -21.69 6.54 -19.87
C LEU A 450 -22.08 7.34 -21.12
N THR A 451 -22.30 6.68 -22.27
CA THR A 451 -22.75 7.36 -23.50
C THR A 451 -24.21 7.80 -23.42
N ILE A 452 -24.51 8.71 -22.48
CA ILE A 452 -25.80 9.35 -22.23
C ILE A 452 -25.56 10.87 -22.31
N ALA A 453 -26.41 11.55 -23.07
CA ALA A 453 -26.34 12.99 -23.27
C ALA A 453 -27.65 13.68 -22.88
N GLU A 454 -27.72 15.00 -23.06
CA GLU A 454 -28.88 15.83 -22.71
C GLU A 454 -30.18 15.37 -23.40
N GLY A 455 -30.07 14.75 -24.58
CA GLY A 455 -31.19 14.18 -25.33
C GLY A 455 -31.63 12.77 -24.90
N GLY A 456 -31.00 12.19 -23.87
CA GLY A 456 -31.28 10.84 -23.38
C GLY A 456 -30.38 9.76 -23.99
N LEU A 457 -30.95 8.56 -24.21
CA LEU A 457 -30.22 7.38 -24.67
C LEU A 457 -29.97 7.45 -26.19
N PRO A 458 -28.72 7.21 -26.66
CA PRO A 458 -28.44 7.13 -28.09
C PRO A 458 -29.04 5.87 -28.70
N THR A 459 -29.32 5.95 -30.00
CA THR A 459 -29.92 4.85 -30.78
C THR A 459 -28.94 4.18 -31.74
N THR A 460 -27.84 4.85 -32.10
CA THR A 460 -26.84 4.30 -33.03
C THR A 460 -25.43 4.25 -32.44
N ALA A 461 -24.59 3.38 -32.99
CA ALA A 461 -23.18 3.25 -32.64
C ALA A 461 -22.40 4.54 -32.91
N ARG A 462 -22.77 5.27 -33.96
CA ARG A 462 -22.15 6.55 -34.32
C ARG A 462 -22.50 7.66 -33.34
N GLU A 463 -23.75 7.74 -32.90
CA GLU A 463 -24.14 8.66 -31.81
C GLU A 463 -23.39 8.34 -30.52
N ARG A 464 -23.24 7.05 -30.17
CA ARG A 464 -22.44 6.62 -29.00
C ARG A 464 -20.98 7.08 -29.11
N LEU A 465 -20.38 6.98 -30.29
CA LEU A 465 -19.02 7.47 -30.57
C LEU A 465 -18.91 8.99 -30.42
N GLU A 466 -19.88 9.75 -30.94
CA GLU A 466 -19.91 11.21 -30.83
C GLU A 466 -20.03 11.65 -29.35
N ILE A 467 -20.90 11.00 -28.58
CA ILE A 467 -21.02 11.24 -27.13
C ILE A 467 -19.73 10.85 -26.41
N ALA A 468 -19.10 9.74 -26.78
CA ALA A 468 -17.81 9.30 -26.22
C ALA A 468 -16.71 10.36 -26.42
N GLY A 469 -16.62 10.97 -27.61
CA GLY A 469 -15.70 12.07 -27.87
C GLY A 469 -15.94 13.27 -26.93
N ARG A 470 -17.20 13.67 -26.77
CA ARG A 470 -17.61 14.74 -25.85
C ARG A 470 -17.31 14.42 -24.38
N LEU A 471 -17.48 13.17 -23.95
CA LEU A 471 -17.13 12.72 -22.59
C LEU A 471 -15.62 12.86 -22.33
N VAL A 472 -14.78 12.47 -23.29
CA VAL A 472 -13.32 12.60 -23.22
C VAL A 472 -12.92 14.06 -23.13
N GLU A 473 -13.48 14.92 -23.98
CA GLU A 473 -13.23 16.38 -23.95
C GLU A 473 -13.66 16.99 -22.62
N ARG A 474 -14.83 16.58 -22.11
CA ARG A 474 -15.32 17.06 -20.82
C ARG A 474 -14.39 16.65 -19.69
N ALA A 475 -13.97 15.39 -19.60
CA ALA A 475 -13.02 14.93 -18.60
C ALA A 475 -11.65 15.67 -18.71
N ALA A 476 -11.17 15.89 -19.93
CA ALA A 476 -9.95 16.65 -20.19
C ALA A 476 -10.04 18.10 -19.69
N SER A 477 -11.20 18.75 -19.76
CA SER A 477 -11.41 20.11 -19.22
C SER A 477 -11.23 20.20 -17.70
N TYR A 478 -11.38 19.09 -16.97
CA TYR A 478 -11.07 18.97 -15.54
C TYR A 478 -9.65 18.45 -15.28
N GLY A 479 -8.84 18.22 -16.33
CA GLY A 479 -7.48 17.72 -16.20
C GLY A 479 -7.38 16.20 -15.97
N ILE A 480 -8.41 15.43 -16.32
CA ILE A 480 -8.34 13.97 -16.35
C ILE A 480 -7.84 13.54 -17.74
N PRO A 481 -6.71 12.83 -17.84
CA PRO A 481 -6.13 12.46 -19.13
C PRO A 481 -7.00 11.42 -19.84
N ARG A 482 -6.99 11.42 -21.18
CA ARG A 482 -7.76 10.47 -22.01
C ARG A 482 -7.57 9.01 -21.58
N GLN A 483 -6.35 8.62 -21.24
CA GLN A 483 -6.05 7.25 -20.83
C GLN A 483 -6.81 6.79 -19.58
N ASP A 484 -7.28 7.73 -18.74
CA ASP A 484 -8.06 7.48 -17.52
C ASP A 484 -9.57 7.64 -17.74
N VAL A 485 -10.01 7.82 -18.99
CA VAL A 485 -11.43 7.85 -19.38
C VAL A 485 -11.78 6.53 -20.05
N ILE A 486 -12.61 5.73 -19.39
CA ILE A 486 -13.16 4.48 -19.91
C ILE A 486 -14.60 4.76 -20.36
N ILE A 487 -14.98 4.29 -21.55
CA ILE A 487 -16.29 4.55 -22.13
C ILE A 487 -17.21 3.34 -21.93
N ASP A 488 -18.40 3.56 -21.39
CA ASP A 488 -19.46 2.55 -21.38
C ASP A 488 -20.48 2.87 -22.49
N PRO A 489 -20.50 2.10 -23.58
CA PRO A 489 -21.43 2.29 -24.68
C PRO A 489 -22.82 1.70 -24.40
N LEU A 490 -23.18 1.45 -23.14
CA LEU A 490 -24.44 0.96 -22.59
C LEU A 490 -24.91 -0.41 -23.14
N ALA A 491 -25.00 -1.40 -22.26
CA ALA A 491 -25.75 -2.63 -22.54
C ALA A 491 -27.22 -2.46 -22.12
N LEU A 492 -28.14 -2.53 -23.10
CA LEU A 492 -29.58 -2.43 -22.89
C LEU A 492 -30.23 -3.83 -22.97
N ALA A 493 -31.40 -4.00 -22.35
CA ALA A 493 -32.06 -5.31 -22.26
C ALA A 493 -32.49 -5.81 -23.66
N ALA A 494 -31.92 -6.93 -24.11
CA ALA A 494 -32.13 -7.46 -25.45
C ALA A 494 -33.60 -7.81 -25.74
N GLY A 495 -34.35 -8.25 -24.72
CA GLY A 495 -35.77 -8.57 -24.85
C GLY A 495 -36.67 -7.36 -25.08
N ALA A 496 -36.22 -6.16 -24.70
CA ALA A 496 -36.96 -4.92 -24.88
C ALA A 496 -36.44 -4.07 -26.05
N GLN A 497 -35.13 -4.10 -26.30
CA GLN A 497 -34.45 -3.25 -27.28
C GLN A 497 -33.41 -4.05 -28.09
N PRO A 498 -33.84 -4.98 -28.96
CA PRO A 498 -32.94 -5.93 -29.62
C PRO A 498 -31.98 -5.24 -30.60
N GLU A 499 -32.40 -4.19 -31.29
CA GLU A 499 -31.54 -3.46 -32.23
C GLU A 499 -30.33 -2.82 -31.53
N GLN A 500 -30.54 -2.36 -30.29
CA GLN A 500 -29.51 -1.69 -29.50
C GLN A 500 -28.33 -2.62 -29.16
N VAL A 501 -28.55 -3.93 -29.10
CA VAL A 501 -27.48 -4.90 -28.82
C VAL A 501 -26.40 -4.85 -29.89
N ARG A 502 -26.80 -4.75 -31.16
CA ARG A 502 -25.87 -4.67 -32.30
C ARG A 502 -25.13 -3.33 -32.30
N GLU A 503 -25.83 -2.24 -32.01
CA GLU A 503 -25.27 -0.89 -31.95
C GLU A 503 -24.24 -0.77 -30.82
N THR A 504 -24.48 -1.38 -29.66
CA THR A 504 -23.49 -1.44 -28.57
C THR A 504 -22.21 -2.17 -29.02
N LEU A 505 -22.33 -3.34 -29.66
CA LEU A 505 -21.17 -4.10 -30.15
C LEU A 505 -20.37 -3.33 -31.21
N GLN A 506 -21.06 -2.64 -32.12
CA GLN A 506 -20.41 -1.79 -33.13
C GLN A 506 -19.72 -0.58 -32.49
N ALA A 507 -20.34 0.04 -31.48
CA ALA A 507 -19.79 1.18 -30.76
C ALA A 507 -18.48 0.82 -30.05
N ILE A 508 -18.37 -0.36 -29.45
CA ILE A 508 -17.11 -0.84 -28.84
C ILE A 508 -15.96 -0.76 -29.85
N GLY A 509 -16.16 -1.31 -31.05
CA GLY A 509 -15.15 -1.30 -32.11
C GLY A 509 -14.80 0.12 -32.56
N LEU A 510 -15.81 0.97 -32.79
CA LEU A 510 -15.62 2.35 -33.23
C LEU A 510 -14.87 3.20 -32.20
N ILE A 511 -15.25 3.13 -30.92
CA ILE A 511 -14.59 3.86 -29.84
C ILE A 511 -13.11 3.48 -29.75
N LYS A 512 -12.82 2.18 -29.90
CA LYS A 512 -11.44 1.68 -29.85
C LYS A 512 -10.61 2.15 -31.05
N SER A 513 -11.15 2.05 -32.27
CA SER A 513 -10.41 2.42 -33.49
C SER A 513 -10.28 3.92 -33.69
N GLU A 514 -11.30 4.72 -33.34
CA GLU A 514 -11.33 6.15 -33.64
C GLU A 514 -10.90 7.03 -32.45
N LEU A 515 -11.21 6.66 -31.20
CA LEU A 515 -10.83 7.44 -30.01
C LEU A 515 -9.64 6.85 -29.25
N GLY A 516 -9.30 5.57 -29.48
CA GLY A 516 -8.25 4.87 -28.73
C GLY A 516 -8.55 4.73 -27.23
N CYS A 517 -9.80 4.91 -26.83
CA CYS A 517 -10.24 4.79 -25.44
C CYS A 517 -10.56 3.35 -25.09
N ARG A 518 -10.46 3.02 -23.80
CA ARG A 518 -10.88 1.72 -23.28
C ARG A 518 -12.39 1.68 -23.12
N THR A 519 -12.96 0.49 -23.24
CA THR A 519 -14.41 0.28 -23.09
C THR A 519 -14.75 -0.62 -21.90
N SER A 520 -15.84 -0.29 -21.21
CA SER A 520 -16.41 -1.10 -20.12
C SER A 520 -17.88 -1.41 -20.40
N LEU A 521 -18.37 -2.56 -19.95
CA LEU A 521 -19.80 -2.90 -20.01
C LEU A 521 -20.26 -3.71 -18.80
N GLY A 522 -21.44 -3.33 -18.29
CA GLY A 522 -22.28 -4.16 -17.44
C GLY A 522 -22.95 -5.29 -18.23
N ILE A 523 -22.31 -6.46 -18.30
CA ILE A 523 -22.77 -7.58 -19.12
C ILE A 523 -24.14 -8.09 -18.66
N SER A 524 -24.39 -8.10 -17.36
CA SER A 524 -25.64 -8.60 -16.78
C SER A 524 -26.88 -7.82 -17.24
N ASN A 525 -26.73 -6.60 -17.76
CA ASN A 525 -27.85 -5.77 -18.21
C ASN A 525 -28.55 -6.32 -19.46
N ILE A 526 -27.81 -7.03 -20.32
CA ILE A 526 -28.33 -7.55 -21.59
C ILE A 526 -29.51 -8.51 -21.42
N SER A 527 -29.57 -9.21 -20.29
CA SER A 527 -30.50 -10.30 -20.02
C SER A 527 -31.62 -9.95 -19.06
N PHE A 528 -31.77 -8.68 -18.68
CA PHE A 528 -32.92 -8.27 -17.86
C PHE A 528 -34.24 -8.66 -18.53
N GLY A 529 -35.13 -9.27 -17.75
CA GLY A 529 -36.43 -9.76 -18.22
C GLY A 529 -36.40 -11.09 -18.98
N MET A 530 -35.23 -11.70 -19.20
CA MET A 530 -35.09 -12.94 -19.98
C MET A 530 -34.86 -14.18 -19.08
N PRO A 531 -35.38 -15.38 -19.45
CA PRO A 531 -35.09 -16.62 -18.75
C PRO A 531 -33.66 -17.10 -19.03
N ASN A 532 -33.11 -17.94 -18.14
CA ASN A 532 -31.79 -18.58 -18.31
C ASN A 532 -30.66 -17.60 -18.69
N ARG A 533 -30.65 -16.44 -18.03
CA ARG A 533 -29.78 -15.27 -18.28
C ARG A 533 -28.31 -15.62 -18.56
N GLY A 534 -27.76 -16.61 -17.87
CA GLY A 534 -26.36 -17.01 -18.02
C GLY A 534 -25.93 -17.38 -19.44
N PHE A 535 -26.81 -17.99 -20.26
CA PHE A 535 -26.49 -18.29 -21.66
C PHE A 535 -26.40 -17.02 -22.50
N LEU A 536 -27.35 -16.10 -22.32
CA LEU A 536 -27.39 -14.84 -23.07
C LEU A 536 -26.22 -13.94 -22.67
N ASN A 537 -25.92 -13.85 -21.37
CA ASN A 537 -24.76 -13.13 -20.85
C ASN A 537 -23.44 -13.67 -21.43
N ALA A 538 -23.25 -14.99 -21.46
CA ALA A 538 -22.04 -15.62 -22.00
C ALA A 538 -21.89 -15.37 -23.51
N ALA A 539 -22.96 -15.54 -24.29
CA ALA A 539 -22.95 -15.28 -25.72
C ALA A 539 -22.63 -13.80 -26.01
N PHE A 540 -23.31 -12.88 -25.32
CA PHE A 540 -23.08 -11.44 -25.48
C PHE A 540 -21.65 -11.05 -25.08
N LEU A 541 -21.14 -11.54 -23.96
CA LEU A 541 -19.77 -11.32 -23.53
C LEU A 541 -18.76 -11.78 -24.59
N THR A 542 -18.95 -12.97 -25.17
CA THR A 542 -18.05 -13.47 -26.24
C THR A 542 -18.03 -12.52 -27.43
N MET A 543 -19.21 -12.03 -27.86
CA MET A 543 -19.32 -11.06 -28.96
C MET A 543 -18.68 -9.71 -28.60
N ALA A 544 -18.86 -9.23 -27.37
CA ALA A 544 -18.28 -7.98 -26.91
C ALA A 544 -16.75 -8.06 -26.81
N LEU A 545 -16.20 -9.18 -26.33
CA LEU A 545 -14.76 -9.43 -26.30
C LEU A 545 -14.18 -9.46 -27.72
N ALA A 546 -14.87 -10.12 -28.67
CA ALA A 546 -14.47 -10.12 -30.08
C ALA A 546 -14.54 -8.72 -30.72
N ALA A 547 -15.46 -7.87 -30.28
CA ALA A 547 -15.55 -6.46 -30.69
C ALA A 547 -14.46 -5.57 -30.04
N GLY A 548 -13.75 -6.06 -29.03
CA GLY A 548 -12.62 -5.39 -28.41
C GLY A 548 -12.87 -4.85 -27.00
N LEU A 549 -13.91 -5.32 -26.29
CA LEU A 549 -14.21 -4.92 -24.91
C LEU A 549 -13.00 -5.11 -23.99
N ASP A 550 -12.66 -4.07 -23.22
CA ASP A 550 -11.47 -4.07 -22.35
C ASP A 550 -11.80 -4.40 -20.89
N LEU A 551 -12.95 -3.97 -20.38
CA LEU A 551 -13.39 -4.20 -19.00
C LEU A 551 -14.81 -4.78 -19.00
N ALA A 552 -15.04 -5.82 -18.20
CA ALA A 552 -16.35 -6.44 -18.06
C ALA A 552 -16.79 -6.42 -16.60
N ILE A 553 -17.90 -5.73 -16.32
CA ILE A 553 -18.59 -5.80 -15.03
C ILE A 553 -19.51 -7.03 -15.08
N ILE A 554 -19.14 -8.05 -14.31
CA ILE A 554 -19.76 -9.38 -14.31
C ILE A 554 -19.80 -9.99 -12.90
N ASN A 555 -20.62 -11.02 -12.73
CA ASN A 555 -20.53 -11.92 -11.58
C ASN A 555 -19.45 -12.99 -11.82
N PRO A 556 -18.25 -12.90 -11.20
CA PRO A 556 -17.18 -13.85 -11.40
C PRO A 556 -17.47 -15.23 -10.78
N LEU A 557 -18.48 -15.34 -9.90
CA LEU A 557 -18.90 -16.63 -9.35
C LEU A 557 -19.74 -17.46 -10.33
N ASP A 558 -20.14 -16.89 -11.47
CA ASP A 558 -20.76 -17.66 -12.54
C ASP A 558 -19.66 -18.36 -13.36
N GLU A 559 -19.47 -19.65 -13.10
CA GLU A 559 -18.46 -20.45 -13.80
C GLU A 559 -18.63 -20.43 -15.33
N ARG A 560 -19.87 -20.34 -15.84
CA ARG A 560 -20.10 -20.27 -17.28
C ARG A 560 -19.49 -19.01 -17.86
N ILE A 561 -19.63 -17.88 -17.18
CA ILE A 561 -19.06 -16.60 -17.61
C ILE A 561 -17.54 -16.65 -17.56
N MET A 562 -16.96 -17.16 -16.47
CA MET A 562 -15.50 -17.26 -16.34
C MET A 562 -14.88 -18.23 -17.36
N ASP A 563 -15.52 -19.37 -17.61
CA ASP A 563 -15.07 -20.32 -18.63
C ASP A 563 -15.21 -19.74 -20.05
N THR A 564 -16.25 -18.93 -20.28
CA THR A 564 -16.44 -18.19 -21.53
C THR A 564 -15.32 -17.18 -21.76
N ILE A 565 -14.91 -16.44 -20.73
CA ILE A 565 -13.75 -15.53 -20.82
C ILE A 565 -12.51 -16.32 -21.21
N ARG A 566 -12.20 -17.40 -20.48
CA ARG A 566 -11.00 -18.22 -20.78
C ARG A 566 -11.03 -18.78 -22.20
N ALA A 567 -12.18 -19.24 -22.67
CA ALA A 567 -12.35 -19.70 -24.06
C ALA A 567 -12.11 -18.56 -25.05
N ALA A 568 -12.70 -17.39 -24.83
CA ALA A 568 -12.50 -16.22 -25.66
C ALA A 568 -11.03 -15.77 -25.69
N GLN A 569 -10.32 -15.81 -24.56
CA GLN A 569 -8.89 -15.51 -24.51
C GLN A 569 -8.05 -16.46 -25.39
N VAL A 570 -8.41 -17.75 -25.47
CA VAL A 570 -7.78 -18.71 -26.38
C VAL A 570 -8.07 -18.36 -27.84
N LEU A 571 -9.34 -18.08 -28.16
CA LEU A 571 -9.77 -17.74 -29.52
C LEU A 571 -9.16 -16.42 -30.02
N LEU A 572 -8.92 -15.48 -29.10
CA LEU A 572 -8.25 -14.20 -29.36
C LEU A 572 -6.71 -14.33 -29.31
N ASN A 573 -6.17 -15.54 -29.22
CA ASN A 573 -4.74 -15.84 -29.20
C ASN A 573 -3.96 -15.05 -28.13
N GLN A 574 -4.53 -14.90 -26.94
CA GLN A 574 -3.83 -14.24 -25.82
C GLN A 574 -2.72 -15.13 -25.29
N GLU A 575 -1.60 -14.52 -24.88
CA GLU A 575 -0.42 -15.25 -24.45
C GLU A 575 -0.71 -16.14 -23.21
N GLY A 576 -0.30 -17.41 -23.28
CA GLY A 576 -0.49 -18.40 -22.22
C GLY A 576 -1.94 -18.84 -21.97
N SER A 577 -2.91 -18.32 -22.74
CA SER A 577 -4.34 -18.60 -22.57
C SER A 577 -4.67 -20.08 -22.72
N ALA A 578 -4.12 -20.76 -23.72
CA ALA A 578 -4.37 -22.19 -23.97
C ALA A 578 -3.96 -23.04 -22.75
N ARG A 579 -2.80 -22.74 -22.15
CA ARG A 579 -2.32 -23.46 -20.95
C ARG A 579 -3.23 -23.23 -19.75
N ARG A 580 -3.65 -21.98 -19.50
CA ARG A 580 -4.61 -21.62 -18.44
C ARG A 580 -5.97 -22.28 -18.65
N TYR A 581 -6.44 -22.32 -19.90
CA TYR A 581 -7.69 -22.97 -20.25
C TYR A 581 -7.65 -24.47 -19.99
N ILE A 582 -6.60 -25.17 -20.44
CA ILE A 582 -6.42 -26.61 -20.22
C ILE A 582 -6.35 -26.93 -18.72
N SER A 583 -5.60 -26.15 -17.93
CA SER A 583 -5.42 -26.44 -16.51
C SER A 583 -6.71 -26.30 -15.68
N ILE A 584 -7.63 -25.43 -16.10
CA ILE A 584 -8.84 -25.14 -15.31
C ILE A 584 -10.10 -25.74 -15.93
N VAL A 585 -10.29 -25.60 -17.25
CA VAL A 585 -11.47 -26.08 -17.97
C VAL A 585 -11.27 -27.51 -18.46
N GLY A 586 -10.06 -27.89 -18.86
CA GLY A 586 -9.76 -29.25 -19.33
C GLY A 586 -10.02 -30.35 -18.29
N ALA A 587 -10.04 -30.00 -17.00
CA ALA A 587 -10.41 -30.91 -15.92
C ALA A 587 -11.93 -31.08 -15.75
N LYS A 588 -12.76 -30.24 -16.38
CA LYS A 588 -14.22 -30.27 -16.24
C LYS A 588 -14.83 -31.28 -17.23
N LYS A 589 -15.73 -32.13 -16.74
CA LYS A 589 -16.56 -32.97 -17.63
C LYS A 589 -17.64 -32.08 -18.27
N LEU A 590 -17.74 -32.11 -19.60
CA LEU A 590 -18.88 -31.54 -20.33
C LEU A 590 -20.14 -32.31 -19.92
N VAL A 591 -20.94 -31.74 -19.01
CA VAL A 591 -22.25 -32.29 -18.68
C VAL A 591 -23.21 -31.87 -19.81
N HIS A 592 -23.41 -32.74 -20.79
CA HIS A 592 -24.56 -32.63 -21.68
C HIS A 592 -25.80 -32.96 -20.85
N ASN A 593 -26.66 -31.97 -20.59
CA ASN A 593 -28.03 -32.22 -20.15
C ASN A 593 -28.82 -32.83 -21.32
N ALA A 594 -28.58 -34.11 -21.60
CA ALA A 594 -29.40 -34.93 -22.46
C ALA A 594 -30.18 -35.91 -21.59
N ALA A 595 -31.29 -35.44 -21.01
CA ALA A 595 -32.51 -36.20 -20.71
C ALA A 595 -33.40 -35.46 -19.69
N VAL A 596 -34.28 -34.60 -20.20
CA VAL A 596 -35.63 -34.50 -19.63
C VAL A 596 -36.55 -34.88 -20.78
N VAL A 597 -37.11 -36.09 -20.70
CA VAL A 597 -38.41 -36.58 -21.23
C VAL A 597 -38.29 -38.11 -21.41
N THR A 598 -38.67 -38.89 -20.39
CA THR A 598 -39.82 -39.81 -20.45
C THR A 598 -39.93 -40.65 -19.16
N ALA A 599 -41.18 -40.74 -18.69
CA ALA A 599 -41.79 -41.78 -17.87
C ALA A 599 -41.36 -41.99 -16.40
N ALA A 600 -42.33 -41.70 -15.52
CA ALA A 600 -42.46 -42.27 -14.18
C ALA A 600 -42.68 -43.80 -14.24
N VAL A 601 -42.17 -44.53 -13.23
CA VAL A 601 -42.70 -45.74 -12.53
C VAL A 601 -41.58 -46.31 -11.59
N PRO A 602 -41.89 -46.98 -10.46
CA PRO A 602 -41.26 -46.79 -9.13
C PRO A 602 -40.21 -47.89 -8.75
N PRO A 603 -39.68 -47.96 -7.50
CA PRO A 603 -38.31 -48.39 -7.23
C PRO A 603 -38.13 -49.91 -7.13
N SER A 604 -37.00 -50.40 -7.64
CA SER A 604 -36.49 -51.75 -7.36
C SER A 604 -35.12 -51.68 -6.69
N THR A 605 -35.07 -52.31 -5.53
CA THR A 605 -33.93 -52.61 -4.67
C THR A 605 -32.79 -53.34 -5.38
N SER A 606 -31.56 -52.88 -5.18
CA SER A 606 -30.40 -53.78 -5.00
C SER A 606 -29.26 -53.03 -4.32
N ALA A 607 -28.95 -53.49 -3.12
CA ALA A 607 -27.84 -53.03 -2.31
C ALA A 607 -26.52 -53.53 -2.91
N VAL A 608 -25.54 -52.63 -3.01
CA VAL A 608 -24.12 -53.01 -3.08
C VAL A 608 -23.39 -52.16 -2.05
N SER A 609 -23.01 -52.84 -0.97
CA SER A 609 -22.25 -52.35 0.17
C SER A 609 -20.79 -52.07 -0.22
N ALA A 610 -20.38 -50.80 -0.16
CA ALA A 610 -18.99 -50.39 -0.05
C ALA A 610 -18.62 -50.23 1.44
N PRO A 611 -17.38 -50.54 1.85
CA PRO A 611 -17.02 -50.64 3.26
C PRO A 611 -17.08 -49.26 3.92
N ILE A 612 -17.95 -49.14 4.92
CA ILE A 612 -18.00 -47.99 5.83
C ILE A 612 -16.77 -48.10 6.72
N VAL A 613 -15.74 -47.30 6.42
CA VAL A 613 -14.76 -46.91 7.42
C VAL A 613 -15.47 -45.90 8.31
N THR A 614 -15.85 -46.34 9.52
CA THR A 614 -16.41 -45.50 10.57
C THR A 614 -15.34 -44.56 11.10
N ALA A 615 -15.05 -43.48 10.37
CA ALA A 615 -14.50 -42.28 10.97
C ALA A 615 -15.60 -41.64 11.81
N SER A 616 -15.35 -41.47 13.10
CA SER A 616 -16.26 -40.84 14.05
C SER A 616 -16.76 -39.49 13.49
N LYS A 617 -18.08 -39.31 13.38
CA LYS A 617 -18.69 -38.03 12.92
C LYS A 617 -18.26 -36.83 13.77
N ASN A 618 -17.78 -37.07 14.99
CA ASN A 618 -17.36 -36.04 15.93
C ASN A 618 -15.97 -35.46 15.59
N THR A 619 -15.04 -36.25 15.06
CA THR A 619 -13.69 -35.77 14.71
C THR A 619 -13.68 -34.92 13.44
N ALA A 620 -14.42 -35.32 12.40
CA ALA A 620 -14.50 -34.53 11.15
C ALA A 620 -15.16 -33.15 11.36
N ALA A 621 -16.16 -33.06 12.24
CA ALA A 621 -16.79 -31.80 12.62
C ALA A 621 -15.84 -30.90 13.41
N GLN A 622 -15.14 -31.46 14.41
CA GLN A 622 -14.14 -30.72 15.20
C GLN A 622 -12.96 -30.24 14.34
N ASP A 623 -12.48 -31.04 13.38
CA ASP A 623 -11.41 -30.63 12.46
C ASP A 623 -11.85 -29.49 11.52
N SER A 624 -13.11 -29.49 11.09
CA SER A 624 -13.66 -28.40 10.28
C SER A 624 -13.72 -27.06 11.04
N VAL A 625 -14.07 -27.11 12.34
CA VAL A 625 -14.13 -25.91 13.19
C VAL A 625 -12.73 -25.41 13.55
N ARG A 626 -11.79 -26.30 13.86
CA ARG A 626 -10.38 -25.94 14.07
C ARG A 626 -9.78 -25.26 12.85
N ARG A 627 -10.06 -25.78 11.67
CA ARG A 627 -9.64 -25.16 10.41
C ARG A 627 -10.28 -23.80 10.20
N ALA A 628 -11.58 -23.66 10.47
CA ALA A 628 -12.25 -22.36 10.39
C ALA A 628 -11.69 -21.32 11.39
N LEU A 629 -11.29 -21.74 12.61
CA LEU A 629 -10.60 -20.86 13.57
C LEU A 629 -9.24 -20.41 13.06
N TYR A 630 -8.46 -21.34 12.52
CA TYR A 630 -7.16 -21.07 11.91
C TYR A 630 -7.31 -20.09 10.74
N ASP A 631 -8.21 -20.38 9.81
CA ASP A 631 -8.49 -19.56 8.62
C ASP A 631 -8.99 -18.17 9.05
N ALA A 632 -9.84 -18.06 10.07
CA ALA A 632 -10.32 -16.76 10.57
C ALA A 632 -9.19 -15.86 11.09
N VAL A 633 -8.15 -16.42 11.72
CA VAL A 633 -6.96 -15.64 12.13
C VAL A 633 -6.10 -15.29 10.91
N MET A 634 -5.82 -16.26 10.02
CA MET A 634 -5.07 -16.04 8.77
C MET A 634 -5.68 -14.93 7.90
N GLU A 635 -7.01 -14.78 8.00
CA GLU A 635 -7.83 -13.86 7.24
C GLU A 635 -8.19 -12.56 7.99
N GLY A 636 -7.81 -12.43 9.26
CA GLY A 636 -8.11 -11.24 10.07
C GLY A 636 -9.59 -11.01 10.39
N ASP A 637 -10.42 -12.06 10.40
CA ASP A 637 -11.87 -11.95 10.60
C ASP A 637 -12.25 -11.76 12.08
N GLN A 638 -12.19 -10.53 12.56
CA GLN A 638 -12.51 -10.16 13.94
C GLN A 638 -13.95 -10.48 14.36
N GLY A 639 -14.90 -10.42 13.43
CA GLY A 639 -16.32 -10.63 13.74
C GLY A 639 -16.72 -12.09 13.66
N GLY A 640 -16.33 -12.77 12.57
CA GLY A 640 -16.64 -14.18 12.35
C GLY A 640 -15.95 -15.10 13.34
N ILE A 641 -14.74 -14.77 13.80
CA ILE A 641 -14.00 -15.59 14.76
C ILE A 641 -14.76 -15.80 16.07
N ILE A 642 -15.55 -14.81 16.52
CA ILE A 642 -16.38 -14.91 17.73
C ILE A 642 -17.43 -16.02 17.56
N VAL A 643 -18.12 -16.02 16.42
CA VAL A 643 -19.16 -17.02 16.10
C VAL A 643 -18.56 -18.42 16.00
N ILE A 644 -17.36 -18.53 15.41
CA ILE A 644 -16.66 -19.81 15.26
C ILE A 644 -16.18 -20.32 16.63
N ILE A 645 -15.71 -19.44 17.52
CA ILE A 645 -15.34 -19.80 18.91
C ILE A 645 -16.57 -20.33 19.67
N ASP A 646 -17.72 -19.66 19.57
CA ASP A 646 -18.95 -20.12 20.23
C ASP A 646 -19.35 -21.53 19.75
N ALA A 647 -19.22 -21.79 18.45
CA ALA A 647 -19.44 -23.12 17.89
C ALA A 647 -18.42 -24.15 18.39
N ALA A 648 -17.14 -23.79 18.49
CA ALA A 648 -16.07 -24.66 19.00
C ALA A 648 -16.29 -25.05 20.47
N LEU A 649 -16.65 -24.08 21.32
CA LEU A 649 -16.97 -24.31 22.73
C LEU A 649 -18.22 -25.20 22.88
N THR A 650 -19.25 -24.96 22.07
CA THR A 650 -20.47 -25.79 22.03
C THR A 650 -20.16 -27.25 21.63
N GLN A 651 -19.14 -27.45 20.78
CA GLN A 651 -18.66 -28.78 20.38
C GLN A 651 -17.70 -29.43 21.39
N GLY A 652 -17.49 -28.81 22.56
CA GLY A 652 -16.67 -29.33 23.65
C GLY A 652 -15.17 -29.20 23.44
N ILE A 653 -14.70 -28.33 22.53
CA ILE A 653 -13.27 -28.07 22.36
C ILE A 653 -12.80 -27.19 23.52
N ALA A 654 -11.78 -27.65 24.25
CA ALA A 654 -11.24 -26.93 25.40
C ALA A 654 -10.65 -25.56 24.97
N PRO A 655 -10.88 -24.47 25.73
CA PRO A 655 -10.36 -23.13 25.40
C PRO A 655 -8.86 -23.08 25.10
N MET A 656 -8.03 -23.74 25.91
CA MET A 656 -6.58 -23.79 25.66
C MET A 656 -6.21 -24.56 24.40
N ALA A 657 -6.98 -25.60 24.04
CA ALA A 657 -6.75 -26.33 22.79
C ALA A 657 -7.10 -25.49 21.55
N ILE A 658 -8.00 -24.52 21.68
CA ILE A 658 -8.28 -23.52 20.63
C ILE A 658 -7.07 -22.59 20.47
N VAL A 659 -6.56 -22.06 21.59
CA VAL A 659 -5.41 -21.14 21.59
C VAL A 659 -4.16 -21.80 21.02
N ASP A 660 -3.71 -22.91 21.62
CA ASP A 660 -2.45 -23.56 21.28
C ASP A 660 -2.52 -24.33 19.95
N GLY A 661 -3.69 -24.88 19.61
CA GLY A 661 -3.87 -25.74 18.45
C GLY A 661 -4.31 -25.01 17.17
N CYS A 662 -4.89 -23.81 17.29
CA CYS A 662 -5.46 -23.09 16.14
C CYS A 662 -4.95 -21.65 16.06
N LEU A 663 -5.12 -20.87 17.13
CA LEU A 663 -4.89 -19.43 17.07
C LEU A 663 -3.41 -19.05 17.00
N ILE A 664 -2.57 -19.61 17.90
CA ILE A 664 -1.12 -19.38 17.88
C ILE A 664 -0.47 -19.89 16.58
N PRO A 665 -0.74 -21.13 16.12
CA PRO A 665 -0.18 -21.62 14.85
C PRO A 665 -0.58 -20.77 13.64
N ALA A 666 -1.79 -20.20 13.62
CA ALA A 666 -2.19 -19.28 12.56
C ALA A 666 -1.39 -17.98 12.61
N LEU A 667 -1.19 -17.41 13.81
CA LEU A 667 -0.40 -16.19 13.95
C LEU A 667 1.09 -16.39 13.63
N ASP A 668 1.66 -17.54 13.99
CA ASP A 668 3.02 -17.94 13.61
C ASP A 668 3.14 -18.04 12.07
N GLU A 669 2.13 -18.62 11.40
CA GLU A 669 2.11 -18.70 9.93
C GLU A 669 1.97 -17.32 9.26
N VAL A 670 1.11 -16.44 9.78
CA VAL A 670 1.02 -15.04 9.34
C VAL A 670 2.38 -14.34 9.45
N GLY A 671 3.09 -14.54 10.57
CA GLY A 671 4.44 -14.03 10.77
C GLY A 671 5.45 -14.60 9.78
N ARG A 672 5.36 -15.89 9.47
CA ARG A 672 6.17 -16.55 8.43
C ARG A 672 5.91 -15.97 7.03
N LEU A 673 4.64 -15.75 6.66
CA LEU A 673 4.26 -15.15 5.38
C LEU A 673 4.70 -13.69 5.28
N TYR A 674 4.66 -12.95 6.39
CA TYR A 674 5.18 -11.58 6.47
C TYR A 674 6.70 -11.52 6.24
N ALA A 675 7.46 -12.39 6.91
CA ALA A 675 8.91 -12.49 6.73
C ALA A 675 9.32 -12.92 5.30
N GLN A 676 8.42 -13.57 4.55
CA GLN A 676 8.63 -13.94 3.15
C GLN A 676 8.20 -12.86 2.15
N GLY A 677 7.66 -11.72 2.62
CA GLY A 677 7.11 -10.67 1.76
C GLY A 677 5.84 -11.07 1.01
N ILE A 678 5.17 -12.13 1.46
CA ILE A 678 3.87 -12.58 0.91
C ILE A 678 2.73 -11.81 1.58
N TYR A 679 2.81 -11.67 2.90
CA TYR A 679 1.94 -10.77 3.68
C TYR A 679 2.67 -9.47 3.98
N PHE A 680 1.91 -8.40 4.17
CA PHE A 680 2.44 -7.10 4.53
C PHE A 680 1.86 -6.66 5.87
N LEU A 681 2.31 -5.50 6.35
CA LEU A 681 1.91 -4.97 7.65
C LEU A 681 0.37 -4.97 7.88
N PRO A 682 -0.48 -4.60 6.90
CA PRO A 682 -1.94 -4.63 7.09
C PRO A 682 -2.47 -6.02 7.47
N GLN A 683 -2.02 -7.09 6.81
CA GLN A 683 -2.48 -8.45 7.09
C GLN A 683 -2.05 -8.89 8.49
N LEU A 684 -0.79 -8.59 8.86
CA LEU A 684 -0.27 -8.88 10.19
C LEU A 684 -1.10 -8.21 11.29
N MET A 685 -1.42 -6.92 11.13
CA MET A 685 -2.24 -6.16 12.09
C MET A 685 -3.68 -6.67 12.17
N GLN A 686 -4.27 -7.04 11.04
CA GLN A 686 -5.62 -7.60 11.01
C GLN A 686 -5.70 -8.97 11.71
N SER A 687 -4.76 -9.87 11.40
CA SER A 687 -4.66 -11.17 12.08
C SER A 687 -4.44 -11.03 13.58
N ALA A 688 -3.56 -10.10 13.98
CA ALA A 688 -3.33 -9.78 15.38
C ALA A 688 -4.58 -9.21 16.08
N SER A 689 -5.38 -8.41 15.38
CA SER A 689 -6.64 -7.87 15.91
C SER A 689 -7.72 -8.96 16.02
N ALA A 690 -7.80 -9.88 15.05
CA ALA A 690 -8.69 -11.04 15.13
C ALA A 690 -8.30 -11.95 16.30
N MET A 691 -7.01 -12.17 16.52
CA MET A 691 -6.47 -12.88 17.68
C MET A 691 -6.85 -12.19 19.00
N LYS A 692 -6.75 -10.86 19.08
CA LYS A 692 -7.17 -10.10 20.26
C LYS A 692 -8.67 -10.25 20.55
N SER A 693 -9.52 -10.15 19.54
CA SER A 693 -10.97 -10.38 19.66
C SER A 693 -11.29 -11.81 20.10
N ALA A 694 -10.57 -12.79 19.55
CA ALA A 694 -10.68 -14.19 19.95
C ALA A 694 -10.29 -14.40 21.42
N MET A 695 -9.16 -13.84 21.84
CA MET A 695 -8.67 -13.96 23.21
C MET A 695 -9.62 -13.27 24.20
N ALA A 696 -10.14 -12.09 23.87
CA ALA A 696 -11.14 -11.39 24.67
C ALA A 696 -12.41 -12.24 24.85
N ARG A 697 -12.86 -12.96 23.82
CA ARG A 697 -14.01 -13.87 23.91
C ARG A 697 -13.70 -15.13 24.72
N LEU A 698 -12.49 -15.68 24.64
CA LEU A 698 -12.09 -16.88 25.39
C LEU A 698 -11.80 -16.56 26.87
N GLN A 699 -11.45 -15.32 27.20
CA GLN A 699 -11.06 -14.90 28.56
C GLN A 699 -12.03 -15.32 29.67
N PRO A 700 -13.38 -15.23 29.53
CA PRO A 700 -14.32 -15.71 30.55
C PRO A 700 -14.24 -17.21 30.83
N GLU A 701 -13.97 -18.02 29.81
CA GLU A 701 -13.88 -19.48 29.89
C GLU A 701 -12.51 -19.95 30.41
N LEU A 702 -11.50 -19.08 30.29
CA LEU A 702 -10.15 -19.33 30.80
C LEU A 702 -10.02 -19.08 32.30
N LYS A 703 -11.03 -18.53 32.99
CA LYS A 703 -10.95 -18.06 34.39
C LYS A 703 -10.63 -19.13 35.45
N ASP A 704 -10.81 -20.42 35.15
CA ASP A 704 -10.38 -21.53 36.04
C ASP A 704 -8.93 -21.99 35.80
N VAL A 705 -8.29 -21.44 34.77
CA VAL A 705 -6.84 -21.46 34.57
C VAL A 705 -6.36 -20.08 35.00
N ARG A 706 -5.40 -19.99 35.91
CA ARG A 706 -4.84 -18.70 36.37
C ARG A 706 -4.62 -17.77 35.16
N ALA A 707 -4.88 -16.48 35.35
CA ALA A 707 -4.55 -15.41 34.40
C ALA A 707 -3.24 -15.73 33.67
N VAL A 708 -3.16 -15.39 32.38
CA VAL A 708 -2.04 -15.63 31.46
C VAL A 708 -0.74 -14.95 31.97
N ASP A 709 -0.23 -15.42 33.10
CA ASP A 709 1.03 -15.15 33.75
C ASP A 709 1.87 -16.41 33.50
N GLY A 710 2.47 -16.53 32.31
CA GLY A 710 3.14 -17.78 31.93
C GLY A 710 4.41 -17.64 31.10
N GLN A 711 4.49 -16.62 30.24
CA GLN A 711 5.61 -16.51 29.30
C GLN A 711 6.68 -15.49 29.70
N GLY A 712 6.40 -14.60 30.66
CA GLY A 712 7.33 -13.59 31.19
C GLY A 712 6.89 -12.15 30.90
N THR A 713 7.53 -11.20 31.57
CA THR A 713 7.32 -9.75 31.41
C THR A 713 8.37 -9.16 30.48
N VAL A 714 7.93 -8.57 29.37
CA VAL A 714 8.80 -7.90 28.39
C VAL A 714 8.58 -6.39 28.47
N VAL A 715 9.65 -5.64 28.73
CA VAL A 715 9.64 -4.18 28.68
C VAL A 715 10.13 -3.71 27.31
N LEU A 716 9.37 -2.86 26.64
CA LEU A 716 9.66 -2.33 25.31
C LEU A 716 9.86 -0.82 25.35
N ALA A 717 10.82 -0.32 24.59
CA ALA A 717 11.07 1.11 24.43
C ALA A 717 11.72 1.40 23.07
N THR A 718 11.42 2.55 22.46
CA THR A 718 12.38 3.13 21.52
C THR A 718 13.41 3.92 22.33
N VAL A 719 14.66 3.83 21.92
CA VAL A 719 15.75 4.49 22.65
C VAL A 719 15.65 6.00 22.54
N GLN A 720 16.33 6.69 23.45
CA GLN A 720 16.38 8.15 23.51
C GLN A 720 16.62 8.76 22.12
N GLY A 721 15.87 9.80 21.81
CA GLY A 721 15.91 10.52 20.56
C GLY A 721 15.15 9.90 19.40
N ASP A 722 14.69 8.65 19.54
CA ASP A 722 13.97 7.94 18.47
C ASP A 722 12.47 7.93 18.74
N ILE A 723 11.71 8.61 17.89
CA ILE A 723 10.25 8.73 18.00
C ILE A 723 9.51 7.68 17.16
N HIS A 724 10.21 6.84 16.40
CA HIS A 724 9.59 5.91 15.47
C HIS A 724 9.09 4.66 16.19
N ASP A 725 7.80 4.61 16.46
CA ASP A 725 7.20 3.59 17.32
C ASP A 725 6.61 2.39 16.57
N ILE A 726 6.45 2.47 15.25
CA ILE A 726 5.72 1.47 14.44
C ILE A 726 6.28 0.06 14.68
N GLY A 727 7.59 -0.12 14.55
CA GLY A 727 8.24 -1.43 14.74
C GLY A 727 8.03 -1.99 16.14
N LYS A 728 8.23 -1.16 17.17
CA LYS A 728 8.01 -1.51 18.58
C LYS A 728 6.55 -1.90 18.85
N SER A 729 5.60 -1.12 18.36
CA SER A 729 4.17 -1.34 18.56
C SER A 729 3.71 -2.64 17.89
N ILE A 730 4.28 -3.01 16.75
CA ILE A 730 4.03 -4.32 16.12
C ILE A 730 4.57 -5.46 17.00
N VAL A 731 5.81 -5.34 17.48
CA VAL A 731 6.41 -6.36 18.38
C VAL A 731 5.60 -6.50 19.66
N ALA A 732 5.19 -5.38 20.27
CA ALA A 732 4.33 -5.36 21.45
C ALA A 732 3.02 -6.14 21.21
N LEU A 733 2.31 -5.80 20.13
CA LEU A 733 1.07 -6.47 19.76
C LEU A 733 1.26 -7.99 19.52
N LEU A 734 2.34 -8.39 18.86
CA LEU A 734 2.62 -9.81 18.64
C LEU A 734 2.99 -10.53 19.94
N LEU A 735 3.79 -9.93 20.82
CA LEU A 735 4.13 -10.51 22.11
C LEU A 735 2.90 -10.67 23.02
N GLU A 736 2.02 -9.67 23.08
CA GLU A 736 0.74 -9.75 23.80
C GLU A 736 -0.11 -10.92 23.30
N ASN A 737 -0.22 -11.07 21.98
CA ASN A 737 -0.96 -12.17 21.35
C ASN A 737 -0.36 -13.55 21.62
N HIS A 738 0.93 -13.61 21.94
CA HIS A 738 1.61 -14.82 22.38
C HIS A 738 1.58 -15.04 23.89
N GLY A 739 0.86 -14.19 24.65
CA GLY A 739 0.65 -14.36 26.09
C GLY A 739 1.80 -13.83 26.97
N PHE A 740 2.65 -12.94 26.43
CA PHE A 740 3.62 -12.20 27.24
C PHE A 740 2.94 -11.00 27.90
N ARG A 741 3.39 -10.65 29.11
CA ARG A 741 3.04 -9.36 29.72
C ARG A 741 3.93 -8.29 29.12
N VAL A 742 3.37 -7.43 28.27
CA VAL A 742 4.11 -6.35 27.63
C VAL A 742 3.93 -5.04 28.40
N ILE A 743 5.04 -4.38 28.70
CA ILE A 743 5.07 -3.02 29.23
C ILE A 743 5.78 -2.14 28.21
N ASP A 744 5.01 -1.32 27.51
CA ASP A 744 5.54 -0.35 26.56
C ASP A 744 5.82 0.97 27.28
N LEU A 745 7.09 1.34 27.40
CA LEU A 745 7.52 2.61 27.99
C LEU A 745 7.35 3.80 27.04
N GLY A 746 6.94 3.54 25.80
CA GLY A 746 6.75 4.56 24.78
C GLY A 746 7.99 4.80 23.93
N CYS A 747 8.08 6.02 23.41
CA CYS A 747 9.19 6.45 22.57
C CYS A 747 10.04 7.54 23.23
N ASP A 748 11.24 7.77 22.69
CA ASP A 748 12.23 8.72 23.25
C ASP A 748 12.53 8.44 24.74
N VAL A 749 12.83 7.19 25.06
CA VAL A 749 13.02 6.78 26.46
C VAL A 749 14.50 6.75 26.83
N SER A 750 14.88 7.48 27.88
CA SER A 750 16.26 7.53 28.35
C SER A 750 16.72 6.18 28.91
N ALA A 751 18.03 5.90 28.86
CA ALA A 751 18.57 4.66 29.42
C ALA A 751 18.24 4.47 30.92
N ARG A 752 18.17 5.58 31.68
CA ARG A 752 17.80 5.56 33.09
C ARG A 752 16.32 5.20 33.29
N ASP A 753 15.43 5.76 32.47
CA ASP A 753 14.00 5.49 32.55
C ASP A 753 13.70 4.05 32.09
N ILE A 754 14.44 3.53 31.11
CA ILE A 754 14.37 2.12 30.70
C ILE A 754 14.77 1.21 31.88
N LEU A 755 15.89 1.50 32.57
CA LEU A 755 16.30 0.73 33.74
C LEU A 755 15.27 0.83 34.88
N ALA A 756 14.73 2.03 35.13
CA ALA A 756 13.73 2.26 36.16
C ALA A 756 12.43 1.49 35.84
N GLY A 757 11.96 1.54 34.58
CA GLY A 757 10.80 0.79 34.10
C GLY A 757 11.03 -0.72 34.19
N ALA A 758 12.20 -1.20 33.78
CA ALA A 758 12.56 -2.61 33.89
C ALA A 758 12.53 -3.11 35.34
N ARG A 759 13.09 -2.33 36.29
CA ARG A 759 13.05 -2.64 37.73
C ARG A 759 11.62 -2.59 38.29
N ALA A 760 10.86 -1.53 37.96
CA ALA A 760 9.50 -1.31 38.48
C ALA A 760 8.54 -2.43 38.05
N HIS A 761 8.72 -2.95 36.84
CA HIS A 761 7.86 -4.00 36.27
C HIS A 761 8.44 -5.41 36.37
N GLN A 762 9.61 -5.57 37.00
CA GLN A 762 10.32 -6.86 37.12
C GLN A 762 10.48 -7.53 35.76
N ALA A 763 11.08 -6.81 34.81
CA ALA A 763 11.27 -7.28 33.44
C ALA A 763 12.12 -8.57 33.40
N ASP A 764 11.61 -9.59 32.73
CA ASP A 764 12.37 -10.80 32.40
C ASP A 764 13.24 -10.58 31.15
N LEU A 765 12.86 -9.62 30.29
CA LEU A 765 13.60 -9.20 29.10
C LEU A 765 13.27 -7.74 28.76
N VAL A 766 14.26 -6.99 28.27
CA VAL A 766 14.07 -5.65 27.69
C VAL A 766 14.29 -5.72 26.18
N ALA A 767 13.35 -5.19 25.40
CA ALA A 767 13.44 -5.11 23.95
C ALA A 767 13.51 -3.65 23.48
N LEU A 768 14.58 -3.29 22.79
CA LEU A 768 14.85 -1.92 22.33
C LEU A 768 14.67 -1.79 20.83
N SER A 769 14.13 -0.65 20.39
CA SER A 769 13.97 -0.32 18.98
C SER A 769 14.64 1.00 18.60
N ALA A 770 15.25 1.06 17.42
CA ALA A 770 15.75 2.28 16.78
C ALA A 770 15.52 2.22 15.26
N LEU A 771 14.96 3.29 14.70
CA LEU A 771 14.81 3.48 13.26
C LEU A 771 15.87 4.44 12.72
N MET A 772 16.30 5.42 13.50
CA MET A 772 17.30 6.38 13.04
C MET A 772 18.71 5.86 13.31
N THR A 773 19.60 6.00 12.33
CA THR A 773 21.03 5.70 12.55
C THR A 773 21.66 6.62 13.58
N THR A 774 21.03 7.77 13.84
CA THR A 774 21.49 8.76 14.81
C THR A 774 21.23 8.36 16.26
N THR A 775 20.33 7.42 16.50
CA THR A 775 19.86 7.00 17.84
C THR A 775 20.36 5.61 18.23
N MET A 776 20.88 4.83 17.28
CA MET A 776 21.48 3.51 17.53
C MET A 776 22.46 3.46 18.70
N PRO A 777 23.37 4.45 18.91
CA PRO A 777 24.33 4.39 20.02
C PRO A 777 23.65 4.32 21.41
N HIS A 778 22.45 4.87 21.57
CA HIS A 778 21.71 4.81 22.84
C HIS A 778 21.30 3.39 23.23
N MET A 779 21.25 2.43 22.29
CA MET A 779 21.06 1.02 22.64
C MET A 779 22.24 0.47 23.45
N LYS A 780 23.47 0.84 23.08
CA LYS A 780 24.68 0.47 23.81
C LYS A 780 24.70 1.11 25.20
N GLU A 781 24.26 2.37 25.30
CA GLU A 781 24.17 3.06 26.59
C GLU A 781 23.25 2.33 27.58
N VAL A 782 22.13 1.77 27.13
CA VAL A 782 21.25 0.94 27.98
C VAL A 782 21.97 -0.32 28.46
N ILE A 783 22.63 -1.04 27.56
CA ILE A 783 23.33 -2.30 27.88
C ILE A 783 24.49 -2.04 28.86
N ASP A 784 25.29 -1.01 28.60
CA ASP A 784 26.40 -0.62 29.47
C ASP A 784 25.89 -0.15 30.85
N LEU A 785 24.76 0.55 30.89
CA LEU A 785 24.11 0.95 32.14
C LEU A 785 23.63 -0.27 32.93
N PHE A 786 22.95 -1.23 32.30
CA PHE A 786 22.50 -2.48 32.94
C PHE A 786 23.67 -3.26 33.54
N ALA A 787 24.78 -3.36 32.80
CA ALA A 787 26.00 -3.99 33.29
C ALA A 787 26.61 -3.24 34.49
N SER A 788 26.69 -1.90 34.43
CA SER A 788 27.25 -1.08 35.52
C SER A 788 26.41 -1.15 36.81
N GLU A 789 25.09 -1.25 36.67
CA GLU A 789 24.11 -1.32 37.75
C GLU A 789 23.84 -2.76 38.21
N LYS A 790 24.56 -3.73 37.63
CA LYS A 790 24.44 -5.17 37.91
C LYS A 790 23.00 -5.68 37.81
N TYR A 791 22.24 -5.15 36.86
CA TYR A 791 20.88 -5.58 36.58
C TYR A 791 20.91 -6.68 35.51
N ASP A 792 20.77 -7.94 35.95
CA ASP A 792 20.86 -9.13 35.11
C ASP A 792 19.54 -9.36 34.35
N CYS A 793 19.32 -8.56 33.31
CA CYS A 793 18.18 -8.67 32.41
C CYS A 793 18.66 -8.69 30.95
N PRO A 794 18.32 -9.71 30.15
CA PRO A 794 18.74 -9.79 28.75
C PRO A 794 18.12 -8.66 27.93
N VAL A 795 18.93 -8.03 27.07
CA VAL A 795 18.50 -6.98 26.15
C VAL A 795 18.44 -7.53 24.72
N LEU A 796 17.25 -7.51 24.13
CA LEU A 796 17.01 -7.75 22.70
C LEU A 796 16.99 -6.41 21.97
N ILE A 797 17.61 -6.31 20.79
CA ILE A 797 17.52 -5.09 19.96
C ILE A 797 16.91 -5.38 18.60
N GLY A 798 16.33 -4.35 17.97
CA GLY A 798 15.84 -4.39 16.60
C GLY A 798 15.53 -3.00 16.03
N GLY A 799 14.92 -2.96 14.85
CA GLY A 799 14.56 -1.72 14.14
C GLY A 799 15.37 -1.53 12.85
N ALA A 800 14.85 -0.72 11.93
CA ALA A 800 15.30 -0.66 10.53
C ALA A 800 16.77 -0.22 10.34
N ALA A 801 17.33 0.49 11.31
CA ALA A 801 18.73 0.90 11.28
C ALA A 801 19.69 -0.14 11.89
N THR A 802 19.18 -1.19 12.53
CA THR A 802 19.99 -2.17 13.26
C THR A 802 20.26 -3.43 12.44
N THR A 803 21.29 -4.19 12.84
CA THR A 803 21.68 -5.45 12.20
C THR A 803 22.10 -6.48 13.26
N GLY A 804 22.10 -7.77 12.90
CA GLY A 804 22.60 -8.83 13.79
C GLY A 804 24.08 -8.67 14.16
N ALA A 805 24.89 -8.13 13.24
CA ALA A 805 26.28 -7.79 13.51
C ALA A 805 26.40 -6.69 14.58
N PHE A 806 25.57 -5.65 14.47
CA PHE A 806 25.50 -4.57 15.46
C PHE A 806 25.08 -5.08 16.85
N ALA A 807 24.09 -5.98 16.92
CA ALA A 807 23.66 -6.58 18.18
C ALA A 807 24.78 -7.33 18.90
N GLN A 808 25.59 -8.09 18.16
CA GLN A 808 26.76 -8.79 18.72
C GLN A 808 27.83 -7.82 19.22
N GLU A 809 28.09 -6.75 18.46
CA GLU A 809 29.10 -5.75 18.78
C GLU A 809 28.83 -5.01 20.10
N ILE A 810 27.56 -4.64 20.36
CA ILE A 810 27.20 -3.93 21.59
C ILE A 810 26.93 -4.84 22.79
N GLY A 811 27.02 -6.16 22.60
CA GLY A 811 26.76 -7.14 23.65
C GLY A 811 25.27 -7.36 23.95
N ALA A 812 24.38 -7.15 22.98
CA ALA A 812 22.97 -7.50 23.12
C ALA A 812 22.79 -9.02 23.23
N ALA A 813 21.78 -9.46 23.99
CA ALA A 813 21.48 -10.88 24.19
C ALA A 813 20.86 -11.54 22.94
N GLY A 814 20.27 -10.75 22.05
CA GLY A 814 19.68 -11.21 20.80
C GLY A 814 19.39 -10.07 19.83
N TYR A 815 18.99 -10.44 18.61
CA TYR A 815 18.58 -9.53 17.55
C TYR A 815 17.28 -10.02 16.91
N GLY A 816 16.33 -9.11 16.68
CA GLY A 816 15.14 -9.37 15.86
C GLY A 816 15.20 -8.57 14.57
N ASN A 817 15.41 -9.25 13.43
CA ASN A 817 15.43 -8.59 12.11
C ASN A 817 14.05 -8.10 11.68
N ASP A 818 13.01 -8.78 12.13
CA ASP A 818 11.62 -8.40 11.94
C ASP A 818 10.81 -8.73 13.21
N ALA A 819 9.54 -8.31 13.24
CA ALA A 819 8.71 -8.46 14.41
C ALA A 819 8.44 -9.94 14.78
N HIS A 820 8.42 -10.85 13.81
CA HIS A 820 8.22 -12.27 14.04
C HIS A 820 9.50 -12.94 14.58
N GLU A 821 10.67 -12.59 14.05
CA GLU A 821 11.94 -13.02 14.61
C GLU A 821 12.15 -12.48 16.03
N ALA A 822 11.78 -11.23 16.31
CA ALA A 822 11.83 -10.67 17.66
C ALA A 822 11.03 -11.54 18.65
N VAL A 823 9.80 -11.95 18.32
CA VAL A 823 8.98 -12.83 19.16
C VAL A 823 9.65 -14.19 19.37
N ARG A 824 10.20 -14.80 18.31
CA ARG A 824 10.94 -16.08 18.41
C ARG A 824 12.16 -15.95 19.33
N GLU A 825 12.87 -14.83 19.23
CA GLU A 825 14.07 -14.57 20.00
C GLU A 825 13.75 -14.30 21.48
N VAL A 826 12.67 -13.57 21.78
CA VAL A 826 12.15 -13.43 23.15
C VAL A 826 11.84 -14.80 23.74
N ARG A 827 11.12 -15.67 23.01
CA ARG A 827 10.82 -17.04 23.46
C ARG A 827 12.10 -17.84 23.72
N ARG A 828 13.10 -17.75 22.84
CA ARG A 828 14.40 -18.43 22.99
C ARG A 828 15.13 -17.97 24.26
N LEU A 829 15.21 -16.66 24.49
CA LEU A 829 15.91 -16.07 25.63
C LEU A 829 15.23 -16.41 26.96
N LEU A 830 13.89 -16.35 27.01
CA LEU A 830 13.14 -16.61 28.23
C LEU A 830 12.99 -18.11 28.56
N SER A 831 12.97 -18.99 27.55
CA SER A 831 13.03 -20.44 27.76
C SER A 831 14.40 -20.91 28.24
N GLY A 832 15.48 -20.29 27.78
CA GLY A 832 16.85 -20.55 28.25
C GLY A 832 17.09 -20.19 29.72
N ASN A 833 16.41 -19.16 30.25
CA ASN A 833 16.53 -18.74 31.65
C ASN A 833 15.78 -19.66 32.64
N LYS A 834 14.68 -20.31 32.23
CA LYS A 834 13.94 -21.26 33.10
C LYS A 834 14.77 -22.51 33.47
N ASN A 835 15.77 -22.89 32.66
CA ASN A 835 16.65 -24.03 32.93
C ASN A 835 17.88 -23.70 33.79
N LYS A 836 18.13 -22.42 34.13
CA LYS A 836 19.23 -22.01 35.03
C LYS A 836 18.84 -21.96 36.51
N GLY A 837 17.55 -22.12 36.84
CA GLY A 837 17.03 -22.07 38.21
C GLY A 837 16.89 -23.43 38.93
N THR A 838 17.36 -24.52 38.33
CA THR A 838 17.24 -25.89 38.86
C THR A 838 18.58 -26.65 38.93
N SER A 839 19.70 -25.92 39.10
CA SER A 839 21.00 -26.50 39.47
C SER A 839 21.46 -26.01 40.83
#